data_AF-A0A2E0Y9E2-F1
#
_entry.id   AF-A0A2E0Y9E2-F1
#
_cell.length_a   1.000
_cell.length_b   1.000
_cell.length_c   1.000
_cell.angle_alpha   90.00
_cell.angle_beta   90.00
_cell.angle_gamma   90.00
#
_symmetry.space_group_name_H-M   'P 1'
#
loop_
_entity.id
_entity.type
_entity.pdbx_description
1 polymer ?
#
loop_
_entity_poly.entity_id
_entity_poly.type
_entity_poly.pdbx_seq_one_letter_code
_entity_poly.pdbx_strand_id
1 'polypeptide(L)'
;MKTLDKPLSASRRRKAHETVTHPCSHHAGLRQHHRACHRRRPAGQARPSLPPAHQRAARLAQEAGLVGQQPQARQPLRPRCAGERPRGQGQPRCRPGARARRLRRRAGAAAAGRLAGRAPGNAARQLSTFTAPADPAGAPLPPAFRRIFLTALLLPAEILLVSLLFDAQPLLANADGGLVSTVLGHAAAVIRGATVFAALWLLLTAPALLQDLRSLAVRSHRPGLHLAAAHLGSLVALLAASSRLFPDTAAAGASPAVVLAAAWLLAGLGVLATWAGMLAPASWWGAVLGRDRRRLPAAAGAAVLVTVLAEWTDTFWDGLSAATLATARALLELVYDDVVVDPGTRLLGLGDFVVTVGAQCSGLEGMLLTAIVTGTYLYAFRREFRFPAALVLLPAGMILIWCFNALRIALLVAIGAAGYPDLALGGFHSQAGWISFIVVSVTILHAAHRLGIAGADRPRPARRALTPAAAMLVPLLVVLATGLVTAAATSVVDWLYPLRVLTGALALAWCWRHLGMPRPAWQPRPLLGAVLIGAAVAALWILTTAPDPARDAAVAAAWGEQTAAVAWGWLGLRVLGAVALVPVVEELAFRGYLLARLDRSAPVLDRPLVTGWMPLLVSAAVFGVLHDAWVAGGLAGLAFGLMRRHGGIWPVIGAHATANALLAVYVGVTGFWSVW
;
A
#
# COMPACT_ATOMS: atom_id res chain seq x y z
N MET A 1 -45.07 37.74 -31.20
CA MET A 1 -46.21 37.57 -32.14
C MET A 1 -47.48 37.64 -31.32
N LYS A 2 -48.48 38.49 -31.57
CA LYS A 2 -48.76 39.54 -32.59
C LYS A 2 -49.52 40.68 -31.85
N THR A 3 -49.60 41.95 -32.26
CA THR A 3 -49.01 42.79 -33.33
C THR A 3 -49.33 44.25 -33.00
N LEU A 4 -48.44 45.20 -33.32
CA LEU A 4 -48.82 46.58 -33.69
C LEU A 4 -47.66 47.25 -34.47
N ASP A 5 -47.95 47.54 -35.74
CA ASP A 5 -47.46 48.60 -36.65
C ASP A 5 -45.97 48.97 -36.89
N LYS A 6 -45.83 49.57 -38.08
CA LYS A 6 -44.68 50.14 -38.82
C LYS A 6 -45.13 51.57 -39.22
N PRO A 7 -44.25 52.55 -39.62
CA PRO A 7 -43.30 52.35 -40.73
C PRO A 7 -42.06 53.30 -40.82
N LEU A 8 -41.21 53.04 -41.85
CA LEU A 8 -40.31 54.04 -42.52
C LEU A 8 -39.19 54.68 -41.65
N SER A 9 -38.15 55.34 -42.16
CA SER A 9 -37.51 55.41 -43.50
C SER A 9 -35.97 55.50 -43.33
N ALA A 10 -35.20 55.64 -44.42
CA ALA A 10 -33.73 55.65 -44.38
C ALA A 10 -33.11 57.07 -44.33
N SER A 11 -31.93 57.23 -43.70
CA SER A 11 -30.65 57.50 -44.40
C SER A 11 -29.58 58.23 -43.56
N ARG A 12 -28.29 57.95 -43.85
CA ARG A 12 -27.10 58.84 -43.75
C ARG A 12 -26.71 59.33 -42.31
N ARG A 13 -25.44 59.65 -41.98
CA ARG A 13 -24.16 59.74 -42.73
C ARG A 13 -22.95 59.78 -41.75
N ARG A 14 -21.83 59.13 -42.11
CA ARG A 14 -20.44 59.44 -41.67
C ARG A 14 -20.09 59.23 -40.17
N LYS A 15 -18.81 59.08 -39.77
CA LYS A 15 -17.56 59.16 -40.57
C LYS A 15 -16.78 57.84 -40.72
N ALA A 16 -15.61 57.74 -40.08
CA ALA A 16 -14.46 56.85 -40.38
C ALA A 16 -13.41 57.05 -39.25
N HIS A 17 -12.30 56.32 -39.09
CA HIS A 17 -11.48 55.50 -40.01
C HIS A 17 -11.18 54.11 -39.39
N GLU A 18 -10.52 53.12 -40.01
CA GLU A 18 -9.83 53.05 -41.32
C GLU A 18 -9.94 51.63 -41.94
N THR A 19 -9.76 51.49 -43.25
CA THR A 19 -9.75 50.24 -44.03
C THR A 19 -8.37 49.54 -44.00
N VAL A 20 -8.20 48.23 -43.74
CA VAL A 20 -8.60 47.01 -44.52
C VAL A 20 -7.57 46.60 -45.61
N THR A 21 -7.48 45.27 -45.86
CA THR A 21 -6.88 44.51 -46.99
C THR A 21 -5.40 44.03 -46.97
N HIS A 22 -5.26 42.74 -47.30
CA HIS A 22 -4.10 42.00 -47.88
C HIS A 22 -3.67 42.60 -49.27
N PRO A 23 -2.56 42.20 -49.97
CA PRO A 23 -1.93 40.85 -49.98
C PRO A 23 -0.40 40.71 -50.32
N CYS A 24 0.03 39.44 -50.48
CA CYS A 24 1.07 38.89 -51.38
C CYS A 24 2.47 39.55 -51.62
N SER A 25 3.49 38.79 -51.18
CA SER A 25 4.57 38.19 -52.03
C SER A 25 5.88 38.93 -52.39
N HIS A 26 7.00 38.18 -52.30
CA HIS A 26 8.37 38.39 -52.86
C HIS A 26 9.13 39.67 -52.45
N HIS A 27 10.47 39.75 -52.46
CA HIS A 27 11.59 38.86 -52.86
C HIS A 27 12.77 39.08 -51.84
N ALA A 28 13.99 38.50 -51.84
CA ALA A 28 14.78 37.50 -52.59
C ALA A 28 15.95 37.05 -51.63
N GLY A 29 16.84 36.09 -51.91
CA GLY A 29 16.97 35.09 -52.98
C GLY A 29 18.39 34.46 -53.01
N LEU A 30 18.62 33.52 -53.94
CA LEU A 30 19.92 32.87 -54.30
C LEU A 30 20.51 31.91 -53.23
N ARG A 31 21.05 30.72 -53.51
CA ARG A 31 21.19 29.76 -54.66
C ARG A 31 21.53 28.36 -54.02
N GLN A 32 21.70 27.19 -54.65
CA GLN A 32 21.78 26.69 -56.05
C GLN A 32 21.43 25.16 -56.06
N HIS A 33 21.16 24.58 -57.24
CA HIS A 33 21.32 23.15 -57.62
C HIS A 33 20.64 22.01 -56.80
N HIS A 34 19.66 21.27 -57.36
CA HIS A 34 19.79 20.10 -58.27
C HIS A 34 20.21 18.79 -57.58
N ARG A 35 19.62 17.61 -57.84
CA ARG A 35 18.69 17.13 -58.90
C ARG A 35 17.72 16.06 -58.31
N ALA A 36 16.67 15.70 -59.04
CA ALA A 36 15.76 14.58 -58.71
C ALA A 36 15.54 13.66 -59.92
N CYS A 37 15.17 12.38 -59.69
CA CYS A 37 14.37 11.60 -60.65
C CYS A 37 13.71 10.33 -60.07
N HIS A 38 12.59 9.93 -60.68
CA HIS A 38 11.73 8.79 -60.35
C HIS A 38 12.08 7.50 -61.13
N ARG A 39 11.67 6.33 -60.62
CA ARG A 39 10.71 5.32 -61.20
C ARG A 39 10.89 3.95 -60.50
N ARG A 40 9.84 3.37 -59.88
CA ARG A 40 8.75 2.47 -60.35
C ARG A 40 9.11 0.95 -60.35
N ARG A 41 8.07 0.14 -60.04
CA ARG A 41 7.95 -1.34 -59.92
C ARG A 41 8.03 -2.05 -61.31
N PRO A 42 8.03 -3.42 -61.48
CA PRO A 42 7.48 -4.47 -60.57
C PRO A 42 8.13 -5.89 -60.50
N ALA A 43 7.56 -6.71 -59.60
CA ALA A 43 7.30 -8.17 -59.61
C ALA A 43 8.34 -9.22 -60.10
N GLY A 44 8.50 -10.28 -59.28
CA GLY A 44 9.14 -11.56 -59.60
C GLY A 44 8.90 -12.60 -58.46
N GLN A 45 8.91 -13.90 -58.75
CA GLN A 45 8.54 -14.97 -57.80
C GLN A 45 9.75 -15.79 -57.31
N ALA A 46 9.79 -16.18 -56.02
CA ALA A 46 10.21 -17.52 -55.52
C ALA A 46 10.28 -17.60 -53.97
N ARG A 47 10.05 -18.80 -53.43
CA ARG A 47 10.49 -19.29 -52.09
C ARG A 47 11.70 -20.25 -52.32
N PRO A 48 12.51 -20.69 -51.33
CA PRO A 48 12.18 -20.86 -49.91
C PRO A 48 13.33 -20.56 -48.89
N SER A 49 13.21 -21.15 -47.69
CA SER A 49 14.26 -21.48 -46.69
C SER A 49 14.99 -20.36 -45.90
N LEU A 50 14.83 -20.44 -44.57
CA LEU A 50 15.74 -19.90 -43.55
C LEU A 50 16.98 -20.81 -43.40
N PRO A 51 18.15 -20.26 -43.05
CA PRO A 51 18.90 -20.78 -41.89
C PRO A 51 19.42 -19.65 -40.95
N PRO A 52 19.83 -19.97 -39.70
CA PRO A 52 20.11 -18.99 -38.66
C PRO A 52 21.56 -18.45 -38.64
N ALA A 53 21.72 -17.20 -38.23
CA ALA A 53 23.03 -16.54 -38.08
C ALA A 53 23.64 -16.78 -36.69
N HIS A 54 24.52 -17.78 -36.54
CA HIS A 54 25.39 -17.91 -35.35
C HIS A 54 26.74 -18.64 -35.63
N GLN A 55 27.40 -18.34 -36.75
CA GLN A 55 28.75 -18.86 -37.06
C GLN A 55 29.77 -17.76 -37.39
N ARG A 56 30.06 -16.88 -36.42
CA ARG A 56 31.17 -15.91 -36.49
C ARG A 56 32.08 -15.91 -35.26
N ALA A 57 32.33 -17.10 -34.72
CA ALA A 57 33.25 -17.36 -33.61
C ALA A 57 34.15 -18.61 -33.78
N ALA A 58 34.01 -19.34 -34.89
CA ALA A 58 34.60 -20.68 -35.09
C ALA A 58 35.58 -20.79 -36.30
N ARG A 59 36.17 -19.67 -36.74
CA ARG A 59 37.12 -19.61 -37.87
C ARG A 59 38.50 -19.03 -37.50
N LEU A 60 38.86 -19.01 -36.22
CA LEU A 60 40.16 -18.53 -35.71
C LEU A 60 40.80 -19.49 -34.69
N ALA A 61 40.37 -20.75 -34.68
CA ALA A 61 40.86 -21.80 -33.77
C ALA A 61 41.26 -23.09 -34.52
N GLN A 62 41.50 -23.00 -35.84
CA GLN A 62 41.65 -24.16 -36.73
C GLN A 62 42.94 -24.13 -37.57
N GLU A 63 43.97 -23.40 -37.10
CA GLU A 63 45.34 -23.44 -37.65
C GLU A 63 46.36 -24.11 -36.72
N ALA A 64 45.97 -24.41 -35.46
CA ALA A 64 46.78 -25.18 -34.51
C ALA A 64 46.27 -26.63 -34.43
N GLY A 65 46.53 -27.42 -35.46
CA GLY A 65 46.17 -28.83 -35.47
C GLY A 65 47.12 -29.68 -34.61
N LEU A 66 46.57 -30.58 -33.79
CA LEU A 66 46.97 -32.01 -33.73
C LEU A 66 46.06 -32.84 -32.80
N VAL A 67 46.02 -34.13 -33.11
CA VAL A 67 45.33 -35.26 -32.45
C VAL A 67 45.68 -35.36 -30.93
N GLY A 68 44.82 -35.80 -30.00
CA GLY A 68 43.43 -36.28 -30.08
C GLY A 68 43.01 -37.10 -28.83
N GLN A 69 41.89 -37.84 -28.92
CA GLN A 69 41.32 -38.76 -27.90
C GLN A 69 40.63 -38.13 -26.65
N GLN A 70 39.80 -38.95 -25.97
CA GLN A 70 38.85 -38.56 -24.92
C GLN A 70 39.39 -38.80 -23.49
N PRO A 71 38.96 -38.00 -22.49
CA PRO A 71 39.10 -38.34 -21.08
C PRO A 71 37.82 -39.00 -20.52
N GLN A 72 37.91 -40.28 -20.11
CA GLN A 72 36.94 -40.87 -19.17
C GLN A 72 37.32 -40.58 -17.71
N ALA A 73 36.34 -40.65 -16.80
CA ALA A 73 36.50 -40.26 -15.40
C ALA A 73 37.38 -41.21 -14.58
N ARG A 74 38.12 -40.67 -13.59
CA ARG A 74 38.71 -41.44 -12.48
C ARG A 74 38.57 -40.72 -11.14
N GLN A 75 38.50 -41.52 -10.08
CA GLN A 75 38.36 -41.10 -8.68
C GLN A 75 39.73 -40.77 -8.05
N PRO A 76 39.79 -39.94 -6.98
CA PRO A 76 41.03 -39.69 -6.23
C PRO A 76 41.35 -40.84 -5.26
N LEU A 77 42.60 -41.30 -5.27
CA LEU A 77 43.14 -42.26 -4.30
C LEU A 77 44.05 -41.59 -3.26
N ARG A 78 44.17 -42.22 -2.08
CA ARG A 78 45.02 -41.75 -0.97
C ARG A 78 46.51 -42.07 -1.20
N PRO A 79 47.46 -41.27 -0.65
CA PRO A 79 48.87 -41.63 -0.62
C PRO A 79 49.17 -42.79 0.35
N ARG A 80 50.28 -43.51 0.11
CA ARG A 80 50.85 -44.57 0.97
C ARG A 80 52.23 -44.14 1.50
N CYS A 81 52.69 -44.81 2.56
CA CYS A 81 53.98 -44.57 3.22
C CYS A 81 55.06 -45.58 2.78
N ALA A 82 56.33 -45.14 2.74
CA ALA A 82 57.52 -45.96 3.01
C ALA A 82 58.77 -45.05 3.18
N GLY A 83 59.48 -45.18 4.32
CA GLY A 83 60.94 -45.41 4.37
C GLY A 83 61.79 -44.15 4.55
N GLU A 84 62.91 -44.12 5.29
CA GLU A 84 63.54 -45.10 6.21
C GLU A 84 64.22 -44.33 7.39
N ARG A 85 64.98 -45.01 8.26
CA ARG A 85 65.81 -44.39 9.34
C ARG A 85 67.28 -44.74 9.15
N PRO A 86 68.22 -43.98 9.73
CA PRO A 86 68.87 -44.50 10.93
C PRO A 86 69.11 -43.50 12.09
N ARG A 87 69.59 -44.07 13.20
CA ARG A 87 69.72 -43.57 14.58
C ARG A 87 70.64 -42.35 14.77
N GLY A 88 70.35 -41.53 15.79
CA GLY A 88 71.25 -40.52 16.37
C GLY A 88 70.76 -40.09 17.77
N GLN A 89 71.66 -39.98 18.75
CA GLN A 89 71.35 -39.76 20.18
C GLN A 89 71.38 -38.25 20.57
N GLY A 90 70.75 -37.87 21.69
CA GLY A 90 71.03 -36.57 22.34
C GLY A 90 69.85 -35.81 22.96
N GLN A 91 69.70 -35.90 24.29
CA GLN A 91 69.14 -34.87 25.17
C GLN A 91 70.29 -34.39 26.10
N PRO A 92 70.21 -33.27 26.87
CA PRO A 92 69.02 -32.53 27.29
C PRO A 92 69.10 -30.96 27.29
N ARG A 93 67.94 -30.35 27.61
CA ARG A 93 67.71 -29.09 28.39
C ARG A 93 68.74 -27.94 28.35
N CYS A 94 68.27 -26.71 28.05
CA CYS A 94 68.43 -25.57 28.97
C CYS A 94 67.49 -24.35 28.73
N ARG A 95 67.18 -23.65 29.82
CA ARG A 95 66.61 -22.28 30.03
C ARG A 95 67.34 -21.75 31.31
N PRO A 96 67.40 -20.43 31.67
CA PRO A 96 66.42 -19.36 31.38
C PRO A 96 66.97 -17.91 31.17
N GLY A 97 66.05 -16.95 30.96
CA GLY A 97 66.18 -15.54 31.37
C GLY A 97 66.92 -14.55 30.44
N ALA A 98 66.94 -13.22 30.70
CA ALA A 98 66.00 -12.37 31.47
C ALA A 98 66.32 -10.85 31.33
N ARG A 99 65.30 -10.00 31.02
CA ARG A 99 65.31 -8.50 31.11
C ARG A 99 66.37 -7.79 30.20
N ALA A 100 66.32 -6.51 29.82
CA ALA A 100 65.63 -5.32 30.34
C ALA A 100 65.63 -4.12 29.34
N ARG A 101 64.81 -3.07 29.63
CA ARG A 101 65.03 -1.61 29.32
C ARG A 101 64.96 -1.15 27.83
N ARG A 102 64.10 -0.18 27.44
CA ARG A 102 64.15 1.32 27.56
C ARG A 102 65.17 1.96 26.58
N LEU A 103 64.97 3.13 25.93
CA LEU A 103 63.95 4.20 26.04
C LEU A 103 63.99 5.23 24.86
N ARG A 104 62.82 5.82 24.51
CA ARG A 104 62.56 7.26 24.14
C ARG A 104 62.86 7.89 22.74
N ARG A 105 62.03 8.93 22.47
CA ARG A 105 62.10 10.06 21.50
C ARG A 105 61.78 9.72 20.02
N ARG A 106 60.92 10.46 19.27
CA ARG A 106 60.69 11.92 19.04
C ARG A 106 61.82 12.59 18.20
N ALA A 107 61.54 13.42 17.18
CA ALA A 107 60.28 13.78 16.50
C ALA A 107 60.54 14.54 15.18
N GLY A 108 59.51 14.68 14.32
CA GLY A 108 59.47 15.60 13.16
C GLY A 108 60.23 15.13 11.90
N ALA A 109 60.13 15.81 10.75
CA ALA A 109 59.06 16.71 10.24
C ALA A 109 59.31 17.09 8.76
N ALA A 110 58.24 17.16 7.96
CA ALA A 110 58.09 18.00 6.75
C ALA A 110 58.99 17.78 5.50
N ALA A 111 58.66 18.57 4.46
CA ALA A 111 59.39 18.91 3.23
C ALA A 111 59.38 17.94 2.02
N ALA A 112 58.51 18.28 1.08
CA ALA A 112 58.33 17.73 -0.26
C ALA A 112 59.55 17.83 -1.20
N GLY A 113 59.60 16.99 -2.25
CA GLY A 113 60.53 17.14 -3.37
C GLY A 113 60.20 16.31 -4.63
N ARG A 114 59.84 17.01 -5.71
CA ARG A 114 60.16 16.75 -7.15
C ARG A 114 59.81 15.34 -7.71
N LEU A 115 58.77 15.18 -8.56
CA LEU A 115 58.67 15.50 -10.01
C LEU A 115 59.06 14.33 -10.95
N ALA A 116 58.63 14.44 -12.23
CA ALA A 116 58.97 13.60 -13.39
C ALA A 116 58.39 12.17 -13.42
N GLY A 117 57.28 12.01 -14.16
CA GLY A 117 56.53 10.76 -14.26
C GLY A 117 57.00 9.72 -15.30
N ARG A 118 56.18 8.67 -15.46
CA ARG A 118 56.22 7.71 -16.58
C ARG A 118 54.81 7.17 -16.86
N ALA A 119 54.64 6.55 -18.03
CA ALA A 119 53.36 6.18 -18.64
C ALA A 119 52.62 5.00 -17.93
N PRO A 120 51.32 4.77 -18.18
CA PRO A 120 50.50 3.86 -17.37
C PRO A 120 50.74 2.38 -17.68
N GLY A 121 51.13 1.60 -16.66
CA GLY A 121 51.29 0.15 -16.74
C GLY A 121 50.25 -0.62 -15.93
N ASN A 122 49.34 -1.33 -16.63
CA ASN A 122 48.62 -2.54 -16.20
C ASN A 122 48.27 -2.72 -14.70
N ALA A 123 47.48 -1.81 -14.12
CA ALA A 123 46.87 -1.99 -12.79
C ALA A 123 45.52 -2.74 -12.80
N ALA A 124 45.33 -3.67 -13.75
CA ALA A 124 44.04 -4.31 -14.04
C ALA A 124 43.88 -5.72 -13.40
N ARG A 125 44.39 -5.94 -12.18
CA ARG A 125 44.30 -7.27 -11.54
C ARG A 125 44.42 -7.29 -10.00
N GLN A 126 43.55 -6.57 -9.28
CA GLN A 126 43.19 -6.92 -7.87
C GLN A 126 41.95 -6.18 -7.33
N LEU A 127 40.83 -6.23 -8.07
CA LEU A 127 39.51 -6.04 -7.45
C LEU A 127 38.94 -7.42 -7.13
N SER A 128 39.32 -7.94 -5.96
CA SER A 128 38.65 -9.10 -5.37
C SER A 128 37.19 -8.73 -5.14
N THR A 129 36.28 -9.42 -5.84
CA THR A 129 34.85 -9.21 -5.69
C THR A 129 34.44 -9.57 -4.27
N PHE A 130 34.20 -8.55 -3.44
CA PHE A 130 33.62 -8.73 -2.11
C PHE A 130 32.12 -9.05 -2.26
N THR A 131 31.84 -10.23 -2.80
CA THR A 131 30.51 -10.82 -2.83
C THR A 131 30.08 -11.01 -1.38
N ALA A 132 29.28 -10.07 -0.88
CA ALA A 132 28.53 -10.29 0.35
C ALA A 132 27.80 -11.63 0.23
N PRO A 133 27.85 -12.49 1.27
CA PRO A 133 27.21 -13.80 1.20
C PRO A 133 25.73 -13.60 0.88
N ALA A 134 25.23 -14.35 -0.11
CA ALA A 134 23.83 -14.28 -0.50
C ALA A 134 22.97 -14.79 0.66
N ASP A 135 22.36 -13.87 1.42
CA ASP A 135 21.39 -14.19 2.49
C ASP A 135 20.30 -15.09 1.86
N PRO A 136 20.11 -16.34 2.33
CA PRO A 136 19.30 -17.35 1.65
C PRO A 136 17.80 -17.09 1.83
N ALA A 137 17.33 -15.97 1.28
CA ALA A 137 16.00 -15.40 1.49
C ALA A 137 14.84 -16.26 0.95
N GLY A 138 15.13 -17.30 0.16
CA GLY A 138 14.16 -18.30 -0.32
C GLY A 138 14.04 -19.55 0.56
N ALA A 139 14.80 -19.67 1.65
CA ALA A 139 14.64 -20.79 2.58
C ALA A 139 13.29 -20.67 3.34
N PRO A 140 12.54 -21.77 3.52
CA PRO A 140 11.31 -21.72 4.31
C PRO A 140 11.62 -21.29 5.74
N LEU A 141 10.88 -20.30 6.24
CA LEU A 141 11.05 -19.74 7.58
C LEU A 141 11.03 -20.89 8.62
N PRO A 142 12.04 -20.98 9.53
CA PRO A 142 12.11 -22.07 10.51
C PRO A 142 10.80 -22.19 11.30
N PRO A 143 10.35 -23.40 11.69
CA PRO A 143 9.08 -23.58 12.41
C PRO A 143 9.03 -22.81 13.73
N ALA A 144 10.19 -22.55 14.35
CA ALA A 144 10.31 -21.64 15.50
C ALA A 144 10.01 -20.16 15.16
N PHE A 145 10.39 -19.68 13.98
CA PHE A 145 10.02 -18.32 13.52
C PHE A 145 8.52 -18.22 13.24
N ARG A 146 7.90 -19.27 12.66
CA ARG A 146 6.44 -19.32 12.51
C ARG A 146 5.73 -19.25 13.86
N ARG A 147 6.21 -19.97 14.90
CA ARG A 147 5.68 -19.86 16.26
C ARG A 147 5.81 -18.43 16.80
N ILE A 148 7.01 -17.86 16.78
CA ILE A 148 7.28 -16.49 17.27
C ILE A 148 6.37 -15.46 16.58
N PHE A 149 6.17 -15.58 15.26
CA PHE A 149 5.26 -14.70 14.53
C PHE A 149 3.79 -14.87 14.94
N LEU A 150 3.30 -16.11 15.08
CA LEU A 150 1.92 -16.36 15.53
C LEU A 150 1.70 -15.87 16.97
N THR A 151 2.67 -16.05 17.87
CA THR A 151 2.62 -15.47 19.22
C THR A 151 2.64 -13.94 19.18
N ALA A 152 3.44 -13.31 18.30
CA ALA A 152 3.43 -11.85 18.15
C ALA A 152 2.09 -11.30 17.64
N LEU A 153 1.35 -12.08 16.83
CA LEU A 153 0.03 -11.71 16.30
C LEU A 153 -1.12 -11.94 17.30
N LEU A 154 -0.89 -12.73 18.36
CA LEU A 154 -1.90 -13.08 19.37
C LEU A 154 -2.44 -11.85 20.11
N LEU A 155 -1.58 -11.04 20.71
CA LEU A 155 -1.99 -9.85 21.47
C LEU A 155 -2.80 -8.84 20.62
N PRO A 156 -2.43 -8.48 19.38
CA PRO A 156 -3.29 -7.69 18.50
C PRO A 156 -4.69 -8.29 18.25
N ALA A 157 -4.78 -9.63 18.13
CA ALA A 157 -6.07 -10.31 17.96
C ALA A 157 -6.90 -10.34 19.25
N GLU A 158 -6.26 -10.45 20.41
CA GLU A 158 -6.90 -10.39 21.73
C GLU A 158 -7.40 -8.98 22.06
N ILE A 159 -6.63 -7.94 21.72
CA ILE A 159 -7.07 -6.54 21.83
C ILE A 159 -8.28 -6.30 20.94
N LEU A 160 -8.23 -6.75 19.68
CA LEU A 160 -9.37 -6.66 18.76
C LEU A 160 -10.60 -7.41 19.28
N LEU A 161 -10.43 -8.60 19.86
CA LEU A 161 -11.52 -9.37 20.47
C LEU A 161 -12.16 -8.61 21.63
N VAL A 162 -11.37 -8.01 22.53
CA VAL A 162 -11.89 -7.20 23.65
C VAL A 162 -12.65 -5.98 23.13
N SER A 163 -12.09 -5.25 22.15
CA SER A 163 -12.73 -4.06 21.56
C SER A 163 -13.97 -4.36 20.69
N LEU A 164 -14.15 -5.60 20.23
CA LEU A 164 -15.37 -6.04 19.53
C LEU A 164 -16.46 -6.57 20.47
N LEU A 165 -16.10 -6.92 21.71
CA LEU A 165 -17.04 -7.46 22.71
C LEU A 165 -17.52 -6.42 23.73
N PHE A 166 -16.78 -5.34 23.95
CA PHE A 166 -17.07 -4.34 24.98
C PHE A 166 -16.76 -2.92 24.50
N ASP A 167 -17.74 -2.02 24.63
CA ASP A 167 -17.54 -0.57 24.47
C ASP A 167 -17.30 0.08 25.83
N ALA A 168 -16.38 1.05 25.88
CA ALA A 168 -16.07 1.85 27.06
C ALA A 168 -16.67 3.27 27.00
N GLN A 169 -17.25 3.70 25.88
CA GLN A 169 -17.88 5.02 25.73
C GLN A 169 -18.93 5.32 26.80
N PRO A 170 -19.92 4.44 27.11
CA PRO A 170 -20.98 4.78 28.07
C PRO A 170 -20.45 5.05 29.49
N LEU A 171 -19.41 4.30 29.91
CA LEU A 171 -18.77 4.44 31.22
C LEU A 171 -17.88 5.70 31.33
N LEU A 172 -17.40 6.22 30.20
CA LEU A 172 -16.61 7.45 30.12
C LEU A 172 -17.49 8.70 29.89
N ALA A 173 -18.67 8.54 29.28
CA ALA A 173 -19.63 9.63 29.07
C ALA A 173 -20.39 9.98 30.36
N ASN A 174 -20.85 8.98 31.13
CA ASN A 174 -21.56 9.16 32.40
C ASN A 174 -20.61 9.42 33.60
N ALA A 175 -19.51 10.16 33.37
CA ALA A 175 -18.41 10.27 34.31
C ALA A 175 -18.54 11.47 35.27
N ASP A 176 -19.43 11.36 36.27
CA ASP A 176 -19.62 12.34 37.36
C ASP A 176 -18.43 12.41 38.35
N GLY A 177 -17.19 12.52 37.86
CA GLY A 177 -15.96 12.67 38.66
C GLY A 177 -15.57 11.46 39.53
N GLY A 178 -16.27 10.33 39.42
CA GLY A 178 -16.04 9.14 40.25
C GLY A 178 -14.62 8.57 40.12
N LEU A 179 -14.11 7.96 41.21
CA LEU A 179 -12.76 7.36 41.24
C LEU A 179 -12.55 6.32 40.14
N VAL A 180 -13.57 5.51 39.84
CA VAL A 180 -13.51 4.43 38.84
C VAL A 180 -13.40 4.97 37.42
N SER A 181 -14.28 5.88 37.02
CA SER A 181 -14.22 6.53 35.70
C SER A 181 -12.94 7.34 35.53
N THR A 182 -12.49 8.03 36.59
CA THR A 182 -11.20 8.73 36.61
C THR A 182 -10.03 7.78 36.37
N VAL A 183 -9.93 6.67 37.12
CA VAL A 183 -8.85 5.68 36.97
C VAL A 183 -8.89 4.99 35.61
N LEU A 184 -10.07 4.65 35.09
CA LEU A 184 -10.22 4.01 33.78
C LEU A 184 -9.95 4.98 32.62
N GLY A 185 -10.32 6.26 32.74
CA GLY A 185 -9.96 7.31 31.78
C GLY A 185 -8.44 7.51 31.69
N HIS A 186 -7.77 7.59 32.85
CA HIS A 186 -6.30 7.63 32.91
C HIS A 186 -5.67 6.34 32.34
N ALA A 187 -6.23 5.17 32.66
CA ALA A 187 -5.75 3.91 32.10
C ALA A 187 -5.89 3.86 30.57
N ALA A 188 -7.02 4.33 30.01
CA ALA A 188 -7.22 4.44 28.57
C ALA A 188 -6.21 5.39 27.91
N ALA A 189 -5.92 6.55 28.53
CA ALA A 189 -4.88 7.46 28.06
C ALA A 189 -3.48 6.83 28.11
N VAL A 190 -3.13 6.13 29.19
CA VAL A 190 -1.87 5.39 29.35
C VAL A 190 -1.76 4.25 28.32
N ILE A 191 -2.84 3.52 28.04
CA ILE A 191 -2.88 2.45 27.02
C ILE A 191 -2.68 3.04 25.61
N ARG A 192 -3.34 4.16 25.27
CA ARG A 192 -3.11 4.88 24.00
C ARG A 192 -1.65 5.32 23.88
N GLY A 193 -1.11 5.99 24.88
CA GLY A 193 0.29 6.42 24.92
C GLY A 193 1.29 5.27 24.83
N ALA A 194 1.03 4.16 25.52
CA ALA A 194 1.85 2.93 25.48
C ALA A 194 1.80 2.24 24.10
N THR A 195 0.64 2.27 23.43
CA THR A 195 0.48 1.73 22.06
C THR A 195 1.24 2.57 21.04
N VAL A 196 1.15 3.91 21.12
CA VAL A 196 1.95 4.83 20.30
C VAL A 196 3.44 4.65 20.58
N PHE A 197 3.85 4.55 21.85
CA PHE A 197 5.22 4.25 22.25
C PHE A 197 5.73 2.94 21.64
N ALA A 198 4.96 1.86 21.75
CA ALA A 198 5.32 0.57 21.18
C ALA A 198 5.46 0.65 19.65
N ALA A 199 4.51 1.29 18.96
CA ALA A 199 4.57 1.48 17.50
C ALA A 199 5.80 2.29 17.06
N LEU A 200 6.10 3.41 17.74
CA LEU A 200 7.27 4.24 17.45
C LEU A 200 8.59 3.53 17.79
N TRP A 201 8.65 2.82 18.90
CA TRP A 201 9.82 2.03 19.30
C TRP A 201 10.08 0.88 18.32
N LEU A 202 9.04 0.17 17.90
CA LEU A 202 9.11 -0.85 16.84
C LEU A 202 9.59 -0.22 15.52
N LEU A 203 9.03 0.91 15.08
CA LEU A 203 9.46 1.60 13.86
C LEU A 203 10.95 1.98 13.89
N LEU A 204 11.45 2.43 15.04
CA LEU A 204 12.85 2.83 15.24
C LEU A 204 13.83 1.65 15.42
N THR A 205 13.34 0.44 15.74
CA THR A 205 14.17 -0.75 16.05
C THR A 205 13.98 -1.95 15.13
N ALA A 206 12.90 -2.00 14.32
CA ALA A 206 12.47 -3.17 13.57
C ALA A 206 13.57 -3.90 12.78
N PRO A 207 14.52 -3.24 12.07
CA PRO A 207 15.59 -3.94 11.37
C PRO A 207 16.50 -4.76 12.30
N ALA A 208 16.78 -4.26 13.50
CA ALA A 208 17.55 -4.97 14.51
C ALA A 208 16.68 -6.03 15.21
N LEU A 209 15.47 -5.66 15.63
CA LEU A 209 14.54 -6.56 16.31
C LEU A 209 14.21 -7.81 15.47
N LEU A 210 14.05 -7.66 14.15
CA LEU A 210 13.85 -8.79 13.22
C LEU A 210 15.09 -9.69 13.11
N GLN A 211 16.30 -9.16 13.26
CA GLN A 211 17.53 -9.97 13.35
C GLN A 211 17.61 -10.69 14.70
N ASP A 212 17.27 -10.01 15.80
CA ASP A 212 17.24 -10.59 17.15
C ASP A 212 16.22 -11.75 17.23
N LEU A 213 15.01 -11.56 16.69
CA LEU A 213 13.95 -12.57 16.63
C LEU A 213 14.29 -13.74 15.69
N ARG A 214 15.00 -13.50 14.57
CA ARG A 214 15.59 -14.58 13.76
C ARG A 214 16.59 -15.40 14.58
N SER A 215 17.43 -14.75 15.39
CA SER A 215 18.37 -15.46 16.28
C SER A 215 17.65 -16.26 17.38
N LEU A 216 16.53 -15.75 17.91
CA LEU A 216 15.69 -16.44 18.89
C LEU A 216 15.01 -17.67 18.27
N ALA A 217 14.58 -17.57 17.01
CA ALA A 217 14.03 -18.69 16.25
C ALA A 217 15.06 -19.81 16.05
N VAL A 218 16.32 -19.48 15.71
CA VAL A 218 17.39 -20.47 15.60
C VAL A 218 17.65 -21.17 16.95
N ARG A 219 17.67 -20.40 18.05
CA ARG A 219 17.76 -20.94 19.43
C ARG A 219 16.50 -21.70 19.88
N SER A 220 15.46 -21.78 19.04
CA SER A 220 14.27 -22.62 19.21
C SER A 220 13.50 -22.42 20.52
N HIS A 221 13.52 -21.22 21.11
CA HIS A 221 12.83 -20.90 22.37
C HIS A 221 11.36 -21.37 22.36
N ARG A 222 10.99 -22.25 23.29
CA ARG A 222 9.62 -22.74 23.49
C ARG A 222 9.09 -22.15 24.81
N PRO A 223 7.92 -21.51 24.83
CA PRO A 223 7.28 -21.16 26.09
C PRO A 223 6.83 -22.43 26.82
N GLY A 224 6.89 -22.41 28.16
CA GLY A 224 6.35 -23.48 28.98
C GLY A 224 4.81 -23.49 28.97
N LEU A 225 4.19 -24.65 29.14
CA LEU A 225 2.73 -24.78 29.22
C LEU A 225 2.13 -23.91 30.33
N HIS A 226 2.86 -23.70 31.43
CA HIS A 226 2.48 -22.79 32.52
C HIS A 226 2.32 -21.32 32.06
N LEU A 227 3.11 -20.83 31.09
CA LEU A 227 2.94 -19.47 30.56
C LEU A 227 1.68 -19.38 29.71
N ALA A 228 1.40 -20.38 28.87
CA ALA A 228 0.18 -20.42 28.07
C ALA A 228 -1.09 -20.56 28.95
N ALA A 229 -1.03 -21.35 30.01
CA ALA A 229 -2.12 -21.47 30.99
C ALA A 229 -2.32 -20.17 31.79
N ALA A 230 -1.25 -19.51 32.24
CA ALA A 230 -1.33 -18.21 32.91
C ALA A 230 -1.84 -17.11 31.98
N HIS A 231 -1.49 -17.15 30.69
CA HIS A 231 -1.98 -16.23 29.67
C HIS A 231 -3.48 -16.40 29.43
N LEU A 232 -3.93 -17.63 29.19
CA LEU A 232 -5.36 -17.95 29.06
C LEU A 232 -6.15 -17.57 30.33
N GLY A 233 -5.62 -17.85 31.52
CA GLY A 233 -6.23 -17.45 32.79
C GLY A 233 -6.32 -15.92 32.94
N SER A 234 -5.28 -15.19 32.52
CA SER A 234 -5.29 -13.72 32.52
C SER A 234 -6.30 -13.15 31.52
N LEU A 235 -6.41 -13.75 30.33
CA LEU A 235 -7.38 -13.35 29.32
C LEU A 235 -8.82 -13.63 29.76
N VAL A 236 -9.09 -14.80 30.34
CA VAL A 236 -10.41 -15.13 30.91
C VAL A 236 -10.76 -14.19 32.06
N ALA A 237 -9.81 -13.84 32.93
CA ALA A 237 -10.01 -12.85 33.98
C ALA A 237 -10.30 -11.44 33.41
N LEU A 238 -9.60 -11.04 32.34
CA LEU A 238 -9.81 -9.75 31.66
C LEU A 238 -11.19 -9.67 31.02
N LEU A 239 -11.62 -10.74 30.30
CA LEU A 239 -12.95 -10.83 29.70
C LEU A 239 -14.06 -10.84 30.76
N ALA A 240 -13.90 -11.62 31.83
CA ALA A 240 -14.88 -11.71 32.93
C ALA A 240 -14.93 -10.46 33.82
N ALA A 241 -13.88 -9.65 33.85
CA ALA A 241 -13.91 -8.31 34.44
C ALA A 241 -14.59 -7.32 33.50
N SER A 242 -14.26 -7.34 32.21
CA SER A 242 -14.84 -6.47 31.17
C SER A 242 -16.36 -6.63 31.08
N SER A 243 -16.86 -7.87 31.06
CA SER A 243 -18.29 -8.19 30.98
C SER A 243 -19.11 -7.81 32.22
N ARG A 244 -18.46 -7.30 33.28
CA ARG A 244 -19.10 -6.77 34.50
C ARG A 244 -18.87 -5.27 34.68
N LEU A 245 -17.95 -4.67 33.92
CA LEU A 245 -17.50 -3.30 34.07
C LEU A 245 -18.07 -2.36 32.99
N PHE A 246 -18.33 -2.90 31.79
CA PHE A 246 -18.78 -2.16 30.61
C PHE A 246 -20.28 -2.26 30.22
N PRO A 247 -21.16 -3.12 30.78
CA PRO A 247 -22.60 -3.01 30.54
C PRO A 247 -23.18 -1.69 31.05
N ASP A 248 -24.24 -1.19 30.39
CA ASP A 248 -24.90 0.09 30.73
C ASP A 248 -25.45 0.18 32.16
N THR A 249 -25.60 -0.95 32.86
CA THR A 249 -26.05 -1.03 34.26
C THR A 249 -24.90 -0.87 35.26
N ALA A 250 -23.98 0.06 35.02
CA ALA A 250 -22.88 0.40 35.94
C ALA A 250 -23.41 1.21 37.15
N ALA A 251 -24.16 0.56 38.03
CA ALA A 251 -24.79 1.17 39.20
C ALA A 251 -23.77 1.94 40.07
N ALA A 252 -24.03 3.22 40.30
CA ALA A 252 -23.05 4.17 40.80
C ALA A 252 -22.56 3.90 42.24
N GLY A 253 -21.31 4.29 42.52
CA GLY A 253 -20.80 4.55 43.86
C GLY A 253 -20.38 3.35 44.73
N ALA A 254 -20.74 2.11 44.38
CA ALA A 254 -20.46 0.95 45.23
C ALA A 254 -18.98 0.49 45.19
N SER A 255 -18.44 0.08 46.34
CA SER A 255 -17.05 -0.40 46.48
C SER A 255 -16.62 -1.57 45.58
N PRO A 256 -17.49 -2.50 45.11
CA PRO A 256 -17.09 -3.53 44.16
C PRO A 256 -16.54 -2.99 42.85
N ALA A 257 -16.95 -1.79 42.40
CA ALA A 257 -16.50 -1.22 41.13
C ALA A 257 -15.00 -0.87 41.11
N VAL A 258 -14.45 -0.40 42.25
CA VAL A 258 -13.01 -0.12 42.39
C VAL A 258 -12.21 -1.42 42.37
N VAL A 259 -12.69 -2.45 43.08
CA VAL A 259 -12.06 -3.78 43.09
C VAL A 259 -12.10 -4.43 41.71
N LEU A 260 -13.21 -4.26 40.98
CA LEU A 260 -13.37 -4.78 39.62
C LEU A 260 -12.45 -4.07 38.62
N ALA A 261 -12.32 -2.74 38.69
CA ALA A 261 -11.39 -1.97 37.86
C ALA A 261 -9.92 -2.32 38.17
N ALA A 262 -9.57 -2.51 39.44
CA ALA A 262 -8.24 -2.99 39.82
C ALA A 262 -7.96 -4.41 39.31
N ALA A 263 -8.94 -5.32 39.40
CA ALA A 263 -8.83 -6.67 38.84
C ALA A 263 -8.71 -6.66 37.31
N TRP A 264 -9.42 -5.78 36.61
CA TRP A 264 -9.31 -5.57 35.16
C TRP A 264 -7.90 -5.13 34.76
N LEU A 265 -7.34 -4.12 35.45
CA LEU A 265 -5.97 -3.65 35.23
C LEU A 265 -4.92 -4.74 35.49
N LEU A 266 -5.06 -5.49 36.58
CA LEU A 266 -4.17 -6.61 36.91
C LEU A 266 -4.26 -7.75 35.90
N ALA A 267 -5.46 -8.07 35.39
CA ALA A 267 -5.66 -9.06 34.35
C ALA A 267 -5.03 -8.62 33.01
N GLY A 268 -5.19 -7.35 32.62
CA GLY A 268 -4.55 -6.78 31.43
C GLY A 268 -3.02 -6.79 31.51
N LEU A 269 -2.45 -6.43 32.67
CA LEU A 269 -1.01 -6.57 32.94
C LEU A 269 -0.56 -8.05 32.90
N GLY A 270 -1.39 -8.97 33.39
CA GLY A 270 -1.19 -10.42 33.29
C GLY A 270 -1.11 -10.90 31.84
N VAL A 271 -2.06 -10.50 30.98
CA VAL A 271 -2.05 -10.80 29.54
C VAL A 271 -0.77 -10.28 28.89
N LEU A 272 -0.40 -9.03 29.12
CA LEU A 272 0.81 -8.42 28.54
C LEU A 272 2.11 -9.11 29.00
N ALA A 273 2.24 -9.41 30.30
CA ALA A 273 3.45 -10.03 30.86
C ALA A 273 3.60 -11.49 30.40
N THR A 274 2.50 -12.26 30.38
CA THR A 274 2.50 -13.65 29.91
C THR A 274 2.71 -13.74 28.41
N TRP A 275 2.11 -12.85 27.60
CA TRP A 275 2.39 -12.71 26.17
C TRP A 275 3.87 -12.41 25.90
N ALA A 276 4.44 -11.43 26.59
CA ALA A 276 5.85 -11.06 26.42
C ALA A 276 6.78 -12.24 26.77
N GLY A 277 6.47 -12.98 27.85
CA GLY A 277 7.18 -14.21 28.24
C GLY A 277 6.96 -15.37 27.27
N MET A 278 5.81 -15.45 26.59
CA MET A 278 5.54 -16.43 25.55
C MET A 278 6.31 -16.14 24.26
N LEU A 279 6.54 -14.86 23.96
CA LEU A 279 7.27 -14.41 22.78
C LEU A 279 8.80 -14.56 22.94
N ALA A 280 9.34 -14.16 24.09
CA ALA A 280 10.77 -14.23 24.40
C ALA A 280 11.07 -14.24 25.91
N PRO A 281 12.18 -14.86 26.36
CA PRO A 281 12.54 -14.90 27.78
C PRO A 281 12.91 -13.51 28.32
N ALA A 282 12.68 -13.26 29.61
CA ALA A 282 12.94 -11.96 30.25
C ALA A 282 14.38 -11.44 30.07
N SER A 283 15.38 -12.33 30.00
CA SER A 283 16.78 -11.97 29.72
C SER A 283 17.01 -11.41 28.31
N TRP A 284 16.20 -11.83 27.32
CA TRP A 284 16.23 -11.27 25.96
C TRP A 284 15.61 -9.86 25.95
N TRP A 285 14.47 -9.67 26.62
CA TRP A 285 13.86 -8.34 26.79
C TRP A 285 14.81 -7.38 27.52
N GLY A 286 15.45 -7.80 28.60
CA GLY A 286 16.47 -7.02 29.31
C GLY A 286 17.67 -6.65 28.43
N ALA A 287 18.13 -7.56 27.56
CA ALA A 287 19.21 -7.29 26.60
C ALA A 287 18.78 -6.29 25.50
N VAL A 288 17.57 -6.44 24.96
CA VAL A 288 16.99 -5.54 23.94
C VAL A 288 16.80 -4.13 24.51
N LEU A 289 16.13 -4.00 25.65
CA LEU A 289 15.95 -2.71 26.33
C LEU A 289 17.30 -2.11 26.78
N GLY A 290 18.23 -2.95 27.22
CA GLY A 290 19.59 -2.56 27.59
C GLY A 290 20.43 -2.02 26.43
N ARG A 291 20.26 -2.58 25.21
CA ARG A 291 20.89 -2.07 23.98
C ARG A 291 20.25 -0.76 23.53
N ASP A 292 18.93 -0.68 23.54
CA ASP A 292 18.16 0.41 22.94
C ASP A 292 17.89 1.59 23.89
N ARG A 293 18.69 1.72 24.97
CA ARG A 293 18.66 2.79 26.00
C ARG A 293 18.61 4.24 25.49
N ARG A 294 19.07 4.53 24.27
CA ARG A 294 18.96 5.87 23.64
C ARG A 294 17.69 6.05 22.79
N ARG A 295 17.08 4.95 22.32
CA ARG A 295 15.85 4.96 21.51
C ARG A 295 14.60 4.93 22.38
N LEU A 296 14.65 4.25 23.53
CA LEU A 296 13.55 4.22 24.51
C LEU A 296 13.09 5.63 24.95
N PRO A 297 13.94 6.54 25.47
CA PRO A 297 13.51 7.88 25.86
C PRO A 297 13.06 8.73 24.66
N ALA A 298 13.62 8.50 23.47
CA ALA A 298 13.19 9.20 22.25
C ALA A 298 11.78 8.75 21.79
N ALA A 299 11.49 7.44 21.83
CA ALA A 299 10.16 6.91 21.55
C ALA A 299 9.14 7.32 22.63
N ALA A 300 9.54 7.36 23.90
CA ALA A 300 8.69 7.80 25.00
C ALA A 300 8.35 9.30 24.88
N GLY A 301 9.35 10.17 24.66
CA GLY A 301 9.12 11.60 24.44
C GLY A 301 8.26 11.87 23.20
N ALA A 302 8.46 11.11 22.12
CA ALA A 302 7.60 11.21 20.93
C ALA A 302 6.17 10.70 21.17
N ALA A 303 5.97 9.66 21.97
CA ALA A 303 4.63 9.16 22.32
C ALA A 303 3.88 10.11 23.27
N VAL A 304 4.56 10.70 24.25
CA VAL A 304 4.01 11.79 25.08
C VAL A 304 3.64 12.98 24.22
N LEU A 305 4.53 13.41 23.31
CA LEU A 305 4.24 14.50 22.37
C LEU A 305 3.02 14.21 21.50
N VAL A 306 2.89 13.00 20.93
CA VAL A 306 1.70 12.59 20.15
C VAL A 306 0.44 12.57 21.01
N THR A 307 0.52 12.15 22.28
CA THR A 307 -0.65 12.12 23.19
C THR A 307 -1.11 13.53 23.55
N VAL A 308 -0.17 14.43 23.90
CA VAL A 308 -0.47 15.85 24.19
C VAL A 308 -0.98 16.58 22.94
N LEU A 309 -0.43 16.28 21.75
CA LEU A 309 -0.94 16.84 20.50
C LEU A 309 -2.34 16.31 20.14
N ALA A 310 -2.70 15.09 20.54
CA ALA A 310 -4.06 14.58 20.39
C ALA A 310 -5.05 15.34 21.29
N GLU A 311 -4.71 15.60 22.54
CA GLU A 311 -5.53 16.43 23.44
C GLU A 311 -5.64 17.89 22.94
N TRP A 312 -4.57 18.44 22.35
CA TRP A 312 -4.60 19.76 21.69
C TRP A 312 -5.40 19.77 20.38
N THR A 313 -5.77 18.61 19.83
CA THR A 313 -6.52 18.53 18.56
C THR A 313 -7.96 19.01 18.75
N ASP A 314 -8.56 18.82 19.92
CA ASP A 314 -9.94 19.28 20.20
C ASP A 314 -10.04 20.82 20.20
N THR A 315 -9.04 21.51 20.76
CA THR A 315 -8.93 22.98 20.70
C THR A 315 -8.70 23.48 19.26
N PHE A 316 -7.95 22.71 18.45
CA PHE A 316 -7.73 23.02 17.03
C PHE A 316 -8.96 22.73 16.16
N TRP A 317 -9.76 21.73 16.54
CA TRP A 317 -10.97 21.30 15.84
C TRP A 317 -12.00 22.43 15.77
N ASP A 318 -12.28 23.11 16.87
CA ASP A 318 -13.28 24.20 16.91
C ASP A 318 -12.88 25.36 15.98
N GLY A 319 -11.61 25.81 16.09
CA GLY A 319 -11.08 26.89 15.25
C GLY A 319 -11.01 26.53 13.76
N LEU A 320 -10.58 25.31 13.42
CA LEU A 320 -10.56 24.87 12.03
C LEU A 320 -11.96 24.69 11.47
N SER A 321 -12.93 24.25 12.28
CA SER A 321 -14.33 24.11 11.87
C SER A 321 -14.95 25.45 11.53
N ALA A 322 -14.73 26.47 12.36
CA ALA A 322 -15.18 27.83 12.08
C ALA A 322 -14.53 28.38 10.78
N ALA A 323 -13.23 28.16 10.58
CA ALA A 323 -12.54 28.57 9.35
C ALA A 323 -13.05 27.82 8.11
N THR A 324 -13.33 26.52 8.21
CA THR A 324 -13.90 25.70 7.14
C THR A 324 -15.32 26.13 6.81
N LEU A 325 -16.16 26.39 7.81
CA LEU A 325 -17.53 26.89 7.66
C LEU A 325 -17.55 28.26 6.95
N ALA A 326 -16.70 29.19 7.40
CA ALA A 326 -16.57 30.51 6.77
C ALA A 326 -16.05 30.43 5.33
N THR A 327 -15.14 29.50 5.04
CA THR A 327 -14.61 29.29 3.68
C THR A 327 -15.64 28.64 2.76
N ALA A 328 -16.40 27.64 3.26
CA ALA A 328 -17.47 27.01 2.50
C ALA A 328 -18.64 27.96 2.23
N ARG A 329 -19.02 28.79 3.22
CA ARG A 329 -19.95 29.91 3.06
C ARG A 329 -19.48 30.85 1.94
N ALA A 330 -18.24 31.36 2.03
CA ALA A 330 -17.70 32.29 1.04
C ALA A 330 -17.62 31.69 -0.38
N LEU A 331 -17.51 30.36 -0.52
CA LEU A 331 -17.57 29.67 -1.82
C LEU A 331 -19.01 29.55 -2.36
N LEU A 332 -20.03 29.47 -1.50
CA LEU A 332 -21.44 29.51 -1.90
C LEU A 332 -21.88 30.94 -2.26
N GLU A 333 -21.46 31.95 -1.50
CA GLU A 333 -21.75 33.38 -1.74
C GLU A 333 -21.14 33.92 -3.05
N LEU A 334 -20.32 33.14 -3.76
CA LEU A 334 -19.86 33.45 -5.13
C LEU A 334 -20.88 33.05 -6.21
N VAL A 335 -21.93 32.31 -5.87
CA VAL A 335 -22.85 31.67 -6.82
C VAL A 335 -24.33 31.81 -6.41
N TYR A 336 -24.61 31.91 -5.12
CA TYR A 336 -25.96 31.94 -4.54
C TYR A 336 -26.11 33.12 -3.57
N ASP A 337 -27.26 33.80 -3.63
CA ASP A 337 -27.59 34.93 -2.75
C ASP A 337 -28.26 34.50 -1.42
N ASP A 338 -28.78 33.27 -1.35
CA ASP A 338 -29.65 32.75 -0.28
C ASP A 338 -28.92 31.83 0.74
N VAL A 339 -27.64 32.09 1.00
CA VAL A 339 -26.79 31.26 1.88
C VAL A 339 -27.16 31.41 3.35
N VAL A 340 -27.68 30.33 3.95
CA VAL A 340 -28.04 30.24 5.37
C VAL A 340 -26.85 29.76 6.19
N VAL A 341 -26.49 30.46 7.27
CA VAL A 341 -25.42 30.07 8.21
C VAL A 341 -25.77 30.39 9.66
N ASP A 342 -25.57 29.41 10.55
CA ASP A 342 -25.41 29.65 11.99
C ASP A 342 -24.02 29.15 12.45
N PRO A 343 -23.09 30.04 12.83
CA PRO A 343 -21.79 29.66 13.35
C PRO A 343 -21.84 28.92 14.70
N GLY A 344 -22.89 29.13 15.51
CA GLY A 344 -23.04 28.53 16.84
C GLY A 344 -23.34 27.04 16.78
N THR A 345 -24.34 26.64 15.98
CA THR A 345 -24.66 25.23 15.71
C THR A 345 -23.85 24.61 14.58
N ARG A 346 -23.05 25.41 13.83
CA ARG A 346 -22.25 25.01 12.66
C ARG A 346 -23.10 24.56 11.47
N LEU A 347 -24.25 25.21 11.27
CA LEU A 347 -25.14 25.00 10.13
C LEU A 347 -24.68 25.81 8.90
N LEU A 348 -24.81 25.19 7.72
CA LEU A 348 -24.64 25.79 6.40
C LEU A 348 -25.74 25.27 5.46
N GLY A 349 -26.36 26.13 4.67
CA GLY A 349 -27.44 25.72 3.77
C GLY A 349 -27.78 26.70 2.66
N LEU A 350 -28.70 26.27 1.80
CA LEU A 350 -29.37 27.05 0.74
C LEU A 350 -30.86 26.70 0.79
N GLY A 351 -31.73 27.70 0.93
CA GLY A 351 -33.16 27.50 1.16
C GLY A 351 -33.44 26.44 2.24
N ASP A 352 -34.25 25.43 1.88
CA ASP A 352 -34.67 24.35 2.78
C ASP A 352 -33.59 23.27 3.02
N PHE A 353 -32.48 23.25 2.26
CA PHE A 353 -31.41 22.26 2.43
C PHE A 353 -30.27 22.80 3.30
N VAL A 354 -30.22 22.35 4.55
CA VAL A 354 -29.24 22.78 5.56
C VAL A 354 -28.52 21.57 6.17
N VAL A 355 -27.20 21.68 6.38
CA VAL A 355 -26.36 20.62 6.96
C VAL A 355 -25.49 21.12 8.11
N THR A 356 -25.22 20.23 9.08
CA THR A 356 -24.35 20.51 10.23
C THR A 356 -22.92 20.03 9.99
N VAL A 357 -21.92 20.90 10.16
CA VAL A 357 -20.50 20.58 9.95
C VAL A 357 -19.91 19.85 11.17
N GLY A 358 -20.10 18.52 11.21
CA GLY A 358 -19.61 17.63 12.29
C GLY A 358 -18.12 17.25 12.23
N ALA A 359 -17.65 16.49 13.24
CA ALA A 359 -16.23 16.19 13.53
C ALA A 359 -15.33 15.79 12.33
N GLN A 360 -15.89 15.07 11.37
CA GLN A 360 -15.19 14.56 10.18
C GLN A 360 -15.07 15.61 9.04
N CYS A 361 -15.68 16.78 9.22
CA CYS A 361 -15.85 17.80 8.17
C CYS A 361 -14.92 19.01 8.30
N SER A 362 -14.16 19.20 9.38
CA SER A 362 -13.20 20.33 9.49
C SER A 362 -12.05 20.22 8.48
N GLY A 363 -11.71 19.01 8.04
CA GLY A 363 -10.55 18.72 7.22
C GLY A 363 -9.30 18.31 8.01
N LEU A 364 -9.35 18.24 9.35
CA LEU A 364 -8.23 17.74 10.19
C LEU A 364 -7.71 16.37 9.72
N GLU A 365 -8.61 15.42 9.46
CA GLU A 365 -8.25 14.09 8.95
C GLU A 365 -7.52 14.17 7.61
N GLY A 366 -8.06 14.94 6.66
CA GLY A 366 -7.44 15.17 5.36
C GLY A 366 -6.05 15.80 5.45
N MET A 367 -5.88 16.80 6.33
CA MET A 367 -4.56 17.39 6.64
C MET A 367 -3.59 16.33 7.18
N LEU A 368 -4.01 15.56 8.18
CA LEU A 368 -3.18 14.55 8.84
C LEU A 368 -2.75 13.44 7.89
N LEU A 369 -3.69 12.87 7.11
CA LEU A 369 -3.41 11.85 6.11
C LEU A 369 -2.45 12.38 5.03
N THR A 370 -2.65 13.62 4.56
CA THR A 370 -1.78 14.26 3.55
C THR A 370 -0.38 14.52 4.11
N ALA A 371 -0.26 14.94 5.37
CA ALA A 371 1.02 15.09 6.06
C ALA A 371 1.74 13.75 6.27
N ILE A 372 1.01 12.68 6.63
CA ILE A 372 1.56 11.32 6.79
C ILE A 372 2.10 10.79 5.45
N VAL A 373 1.32 10.88 4.36
CA VAL A 373 1.77 10.44 3.01
C VAL A 373 2.97 11.26 2.54
N THR A 374 2.90 12.59 2.63
CA THR A 374 3.97 13.49 2.18
C THR A 374 5.24 13.29 3.01
N GLY A 375 5.13 13.18 4.33
CA GLY A 375 6.25 12.92 5.25
C GLY A 375 6.88 11.54 5.04
N THR A 376 6.07 10.50 4.81
CA THR A 376 6.54 9.15 4.50
C THR A 376 7.30 9.12 3.17
N TYR A 377 6.81 9.84 2.16
CA TYR A 377 7.46 9.97 0.87
C TYR A 377 8.79 10.73 0.97
N LEU A 378 8.79 11.89 1.64
CA LEU A 378 10.00 12.67 1.94
C LEU A 378 11.03 11.85 2.72
N TYR A 379 10.59 11.01 3.67
CA TYR A 379 11.47 10.11 4.41
C TYR A 379 12.03 8.97 3.54
N ALA A 380 11.17 8.29 2.77
CA ALA A 380 11.57 7.17 1.90
C ALA A 380 12.59 7.61 0.85
N PHE A 381 12.35 8.77 0.23
CA PHE A 381 13.20 9.37 -0.80
C PHE A 381 14.08 10.50 -0.26
N ARG A 382 14.44 10.48 1.04
CA ARG A 382 15.22 11.56 1.70
C ARG A 382 16.62 11.83 1.13
N ARG A 383 17.16 10.91 0.33
CA ARG A 383 18.43 11.09 -0.41
C ARG A 383 18.25 11.78 -1.76
N GLU A 384 17.00 12.03 -2.16
CA GLU A 384 16.62 12.58 -3.46
C GLU A 384 16.20 14.06 -3.35
N PHE A 385 15.96 14.55 -2.14
CA PHE A 385 15.41 15.88 -1.85
C PHE A 385 16.38 16.77 -1.06
N ARG A 386 16.27 18.09 -1.28
CA ARG A 386 17.04 19.13 -0.60
C ARG A 386 16.34 19.53 0.70
N PHE A 387 16.90 19.12 1.84
CA PHE A 387 16.47 19.60 3.15
C PHE A 387 17.23 20.88 3.54
N PRO A 388 16.61 21.84 4.26
CA PRO A 388 15.25 21.79 4.81
C PRO A 388 14.13 22.12 3.79
N ALA A 389 14.45 22.68 2.62
CA ALA A 389 13.46 23.22 1.68
C ALA A 389 12.31 22.25 1.32
N ALA A 390 12.58 20.95 1.22
CA ALA A 390 11.57 19.92 0.94
C ALA A 390 10.43 19.82 1.97
N LEU A 391 10.64 20.32 3.20
CA LEU A 391 9.62 20.33 4.25
C LEU A 391 8.44 21.25 3.94
N VAL A 392 8.59 22.23 3.03
CA VAL A 392 7.50 23.14 2.61
C VAL A 392 6.29 22.40 2.00
N LEU A 393 6.52 21.18 1.47
CA LEU A 393 5.47 20.35 0.91
C LEU A 393 4.46 19.85 1.95
N LEU A 394 4.83 19.81 3.24
CA LEU A 394 3.93 19.43 4.34
C LEU A 394 2.82 20.47 4.56
N PRO A 395 3.12 21.74 4.96
CA PRO A 395 2.07 22.75 5.13
C PRO A 395 1.37 23.09 3.81
N ALA A 396 2.08 23.12 2.68
CA ALA A 396 1.44 23.34 1.37
C ALA A 396 0.41 22.25 1.05
N GLY A 397 0.69 20.99 1.40
CA GLY A 397 -0.25 19.89 1.24
C GLY A 397 -1.45 19.98 2.18
N MET A 398 -1.21 20.31 3.46
CA MET A 398 -2.26 20.48 4.47
C MET A 398 -3.21 21.63 4.12
N ILE A 399 -2.70 22.76 3.64
CA ILE A 399 -3.52 23.88 3.15
C ILE A 399 -4.33 23.46 1.93
N LEU A 400 -3.71 22.78 0.96
CA LEU A 400 -4.38 22.41 -0.29
C LEU A 400 -5.53 21.40 -0.06
N ILE A 401 -5.33 20.36 0.76
CA ILE A 401 -6.42 19.41 1.08
C ILE A 401 -7.54 20.07 1.89
N TRP A 402 -7.23 21.05 2.74
CA TRP A 402 -8.23 21.82 3.47
C TRP A 402 -9.08 22.72 2.56
N CYS A 403 -8.47 23.41 1.58
CA CYS A 403 -9.22 24.15 0.56
C CYS A 403 -10.15 23.22 -0.26
N PHE A 404 -9.68 22.03 -0.63
CA PHE A 404 -10.52 21.01 -1.27
C PHE A 404 -11.66 20.51 -0.36
N ASN A 405 -11.45 20.44 0.96
CA ASN A 405 -12.49 20.08 1.92
C ASN A 405 -13.57 21.19 2.07
N ALA A 406 -13.18 22.46 2.10
CA ALA A 406 -14.14 23.57 2.09
C ALA A 406 -14.97 23.59 0.78
N LEU A 407 -14.32 23.33 -0.37
CA LEU A 407 -14.99 23.16 -1.65
C LEU A 407 -15.93 21.93 -1.66
N ARG A 408 -15.54 20.80 -1.06
CA ARG A 408 -16.41 19.63 -0.88
C ARG A 408 -17.70 19.99 -0.14
N ILE A 409 -17.61 20.79 0.92
CA ILE A 409 -18.78 21.18 1.73
C ILE A 409 -19.70 22.13 0.95
N ALA A 410 -19.14 23.14 0.26
CA ALA A 410 -19.92 24.02 -0.60
C ALA A 410 -20.65 23.25 -1.72
N LEU A 411 -19.94 22.34 -2.41
CA LEU A 411 -20.54 21.51 -3.46
C LEU A 411 -21.60 20.54 -2.91
N LEU A 412 -21.42 20.00 -1.70
CA LEU A 412 -22.41 19.13 -1.06
C LEU A 412 -23.73 19.89 -0.83
N VAL A 413 -23.66 21.10 -0.27
CA VAL A 413 -24.85 21.95 -0.05
C VAL A 413 -25.53 22.28 -1.38
N ALA A 414 -24.76 22.67 -2.40
CA ALA A 414 -25.30 22.96 -3.72
C ALA A 414 -25.98 21.74 -4.40
N ILE A 415 -25.42 20.53 -4.26
CA ILE A 415 -26.01 19.29 -4.80
C ILE A 415 -27.30 18.92 -4.07
N GLY A 416 -27.34 19.07 -2.74
CA GLY A 416 -28.53 18.80 -1.94
C GLY A 416 -29.67 19.78 -2.26
N ALA A 417 -29.36 21.08 -2.29
CA ALA A 417 -30.31 22.14 -2.64
C ALA A 417 -30.81 22.05 -4.10
N ALA A 418 -30.00 21.50 -5.01
CA ALA A 418 -30.41 21.20 -6.38
C ALA A 418 -31.37 19.98 -6.51
N GLY A 419 -31.82 19.40 -5.39
CA GLY A 419 -32.80 18.31 -5.35
C GLY A 419 -32.20 16.90 -5.24
N TYR A 420 -30.92 16.76 -4.89
CA TYR A 420 -30.24 15.46 -4.80
C TYR A 420 -29.65 15.18 -3.39
N PRO A 421 -30.46 15.18 -2.32
CA PRO A 421 -29.99 15.03 -0.94
C PRO A 421 -29.26 13.70 -0.68
N ASP A 422 -29.76 12.58 -1.20
CA ASP A 422 -29.15 11.26 -1.03
C ASP A 422 -27.79 11.14 -1.72
N LEU A 423 -27.63 11.82 -2.86
CA LEU A 423 -26.34 11.93 -3.54
C LEU A 423 -25.38 12.81 -2.75
N ALA A 424 -25.85 13.97 -2.25
CA ALA A 424 -25.04 14.90 -1.46
C ALA A 424 -24.48 14.26 -0.18
N LEU A 425 -25.37 13.65 0.62
CA LEU A 425 -25.04 13.08 1.94
C LEU A 425 -24.37 11.70 1.84
N GLY A 426 -24.79 10.86 0.87
CA GLY A 426 -24.25 9.52 0.67
C GLY A 426 -23.02 9.51 -0.24
N GLY A 427 -23.25 9.35 -1.55
CA GLY A 427 -22.19 9.11 -2.54
C GLY A 427 -21.14 10.22 -2.60
N PHE A 428 -21.57 11.47 -2.71
CA PHE A 428 -20.67 12.61 -2.86
C PHE A 428 -19.86 12.88 -1.59
N HIS A 429 -20.48 12.97 -0.41
CA HIS A 429 -19.79 13.35 0.83
C HIS A 429 -18.54 12.51 1.09
N SER A 430 -18.68 11.18 1.06
CA SER A 430 -17.59 10.24 1.34
C SER A 430 -16.56 10.23 0.20
N GLN A 431 -17.01 10.03 -1.04
CA GLN A 431 -16.11 9.78 -2.17
C GLN A 431 -15.34 11.03 -2.59
N ALA A 432 -15.94 12.23 -2.50
CA ALA A 432 -15.25 13.49 -2.79
C ALA A 432 -14.07 13.75 -1.83
N GLY A 433 -14.14 13.26 -0.59
CA GLY A 433 -13.02 13.29 0.35
C GLY A 433 -11.83 12.46 -0.13
N TRP A 434 -12.08 11.18 -0.48
CA TRP A 434 -11.06 10.28 -1.02
C TRP A 434 -10.48 10.73 -2.35
N ILE A 435 -11.32 11.22 -3.27
CA ILE A 435 -10.88 11.79 -4.56
C ILE A 435 -9.96 12.99 -4.30
N SER A 436 -10.35 13.92 -3.43
CA SER A 436 -9.54 15.09 -3.07
C SER A 436 -8.19 14.68 -2.47
N PHE A 437 -8.18 13.74 -1.52
CA PHE A 437 -6.97 13.22 -0.91
C PHE A 437 -6.01 12.59 -1.93
N ILE A 438 -6.52 11.79 -2.87
CA ILE A 438 -5.72 11.16 -3.92
C ILE A 438 -5.17 12.21 -4.90
N VAL A 439 -6.01 13.14 -5.38
CA VAL A 439 -5.62 14.21 -6.32
C VAL A 439 -4.57 15.12 -5.70
N VAL A 440 -4.77 15.57 -4.46
CA VAL A 440 -3.83 16.43 -3.73
C VAL A 440 -2.52 15.69 -3.47
N SER A 441 -2.57 14.44 -2.97
CA SER A 441 -1.37 13.62 -2.77
C SER A 441 -0.56 13.45 -4.06
N VAL A 442 -1.19 12.98 -5.15
CA VAL A 442 -0.49 12.78 -6.44
C VAL A 442 0.08 14.10 -6.98
N THR A 443 -0.62 15.22 -6.79
CA THR A 443 -0.16 16.55 -7.19
C THR A 443 1.09 16.99 -6.42
N ILE A 444 1.09 16.88 -5.08
CA ILE A 444 2.25 17.18 -4.23
C ILE A 444 3.44 16.31 -4.60
N LEU A 445 3.22 14.99 -4.75
CA LEU A 445 4.27 14.02 -5.06
C LEU A 445 4.86 14.24 -6.46
N HIS A 446 4.08 14.68 -7.44
CA HIS A 446 4.60 15.07 -8.74
C HIS A 446 5.34 16.41 -8.68
N ALA A 447 4.79 17.40 -7.98
CA ALA A 447 5.39 18.72 -7.79
C ALA A 447 6.78 18.65 -7.11
N ALA A 448 6.95 17.74 -6.14
CA ALA A 448 8.23 17.51 -5.44
C ALA A 448 9.42 17.23 -6.40
N HIS A 449 9.18 16.50 -7.50
CA HIS A 449 10.20 16.21 -8.52
C HIS A 449 10.30 17.28 -9.61
N ARG A 450 9.38 18.26 -9.65
CA ARG A 450 9.36 19.35 -10.64
C ARG A 450 9.96 20.65 -10.11
N LEU A 451 9.65 21.03 -8.88
CA LEU A 451 9.92 22.36 -8.30
C LEU A 451 11.38 22.58 -7.85
N GLY A 452 12.35 21.85 -8.39
CA GLY A 452 13.77 21.97 -8.02
C GLY A 452 14.14 21.52 -6.59
N ILE A 453 13.14 21.08 -5.81
CA ILE A 453 13.28 20.51 -4.46
C ILE A 453 14.09 19.19 -4.51
N ALA A 454 14.13 18.50 -5.64
CA ALA A 454 15.03 17.38 -5.90
C ALA A 454 16.51 17.82 -5.99
N GLY A 455 17.43 16.94 -5.59
CA GLY A 455 18.88 17.14 -5.72
C GLY A 455 19.31 17.41 -7.17
N ALA A 456 20.36 18.23 -7.34
CA ALA A 456 20.76 18.74 -8.65
C ALA A 456 21.19 17.65 -9.65
N ASP A 457 21.90 16.61 -9.17
CA ASP A 457 22.62 15.65 -10.01
C ASP A 457 21.73 14.52 -10.60
N ARG A 458 20.46 14.82 -10.87
CA ARG A 458 19.55 13.84 -11.51
C ARG A 458 19.53 14.03 -13.04
N PRO A 459 20.01 13.05 -13.83
CA PRO A 459 19.68 13.03 -15.24
C PRO A 459 18.15 12.94 -15.37
N ARG A 460 17.56 13.81 -16.19
CA ARG A 460 16.11 13.80 -16.47
C ARG A 460 15.70 12.37 -16.82
N PRO A 461 14.65 11.79 -16.20
CA PRO A 461 14.23 10.45 -16.53
C PRO A 461 13.78 10.41 -17.99
N ALA A 462 14.57 9.75 -18.84
CA ALA A 462 14.12 9.36 -20.18
C ALA A 462 12.79 8.62 -20.05
N ARG A 463 11.90 8.75 -21.06
CA ARG A 463 10.58 8.08 -21.07
C ARG A 463 10.76 6.57 -20.90
N ARG A 464 10.69 6.10 -19.65
CA ARG A 464 10.74 4.67 -19.33
C ARG A 464 9.48 4.03 -19.91
N ALA A 465 9.67 3.05 -20.78
CA ALA A 465 8.59 2.20 -21.24
C ALA A 465 7.88 1.55 -20.04
N LEU A 466 6.58 1.29 -20.17
CA LEU A 466 5.79 0.65 -19.13
C LEU A 466 6.43 -0.70 -18.76
N THR A 467 6.84 -0.86 -17.51
CA THR A 467 7.44 -2.13 -17.06
C THR A 467 6.34 -3.19 -16.91
N PRO A 468 6.64 -4.49 -17.05
CA PRO A 468 5.65 -5.55 -16.84
C PRO A 468 4.97 -5.47 -15.46
N ALA A 469 5.76 -5.11 -14.42
CA ALA A 469 5.26 -4.87 -13.07
C ALA A 469 4.24 -3.71 -12.98
N ALA A 470 4.45 -2.62 -13.72
CA ALA A 470 3.49 -1.52 -13.79
C ALA A 470 2.26 -1.90 -14.64
N ALA A 471 2.46 -2.65 -15.73
CA ALA A 471 1.39 -3.14 -16.60
C ALA A 471 0.41 -4.09 -15.87
N MET A 472 0.88 -4.83 -14.87
CA MET A 472 0.04 -5.65 -13.99
C MET A 472 -0.82 -4.84 -13.00
N LEU A 473 -0.37 -3.64 -12.62
CA LEU A 473 -1.01 -2.83 -11.58
C LEU A 473 -1.95 -1.74 -12.16
N VAL A 474 -1.58 -1.13 -13.29
CA VAL A 474 -2.33 -0.02 -13.91
C VAL A 474 -3.81 -0.34 -14.15
N PRO A 475 -4.21 -1.51 -14.69
CA PRO A 475 -5.62 -1.80 -14.90
C PRO A 475 -6.46 -1.76 -13.61
N LEU A 476 -5.91 -2.23 -12.48
CA LEU A 476 -6.61 -2.18 -11.19
C LEU A 476 -6.73 -0.73 -10.70
N LEU A 477 -5.66 0.05 -10.80
CA LEU A 477 -5.69 1.47 -10.43
C LEU A 477 -6.72 2.26 -11.27
N VAL A 478 -6.91 1.92 -12.55
CA VAL A 478 -7.94 2.54 -13.39
C VAL A 478 -9.34 2.10 -12.99
N VAL A 479 -9.58 0.82 -12.71
CA VAL A 479 -10.90 0.32 -12.23
C VAL A 479 -11.27 0.98 -10.90
N LEU A 480 -10.35 1.04 -9.94
CA LEU A 480 -10.57 1.66 -8.64
C LEU A 480 -10.77 3.18 -8.75
N ALA A 481 -9.92 3.89 -9.51
CA ALA A 481 -10.07 5.33 -9.70
C ALA A 481 -11.38 5.69 -10.43
N THR A 482 -11.80 4.88 -11.42
CA THR A 482 -13.10 5.05 -12.08
C THR A 482 -14.22 4.80 -11.07
N GLY A 483 -14.10 3.76 -10.23
CA GLY A 483 -15.11 3.40 -9.24
C GLY A 483 -15.34 4.43 -8.14
N LEU A 484 -14.29 5.12 -7.68
CA LEU A 484 -14.42 6.26 -6.76
C LEU A 484 -15.19 7.41 -7.43
N VAL A 485 -14.88 7.71 -8.69
CA VAL A 485 -15.54 8.78 -9.46
C VAL A 485 -17.00 8.44 -9.78
N THR A 486 -17.33 7.19 -10.11
CA THR A 486 -18.73 6.81 -10.34
C THR A 486 -19.53 6.79 -9.04
N ALA A 487 -18.96 6.27 -7.94
CA ALA A 487 -19.59 6.29 -6.63
C ALA A 487 -19.83 7.71 -6.07
N ALA A 488 -19.03 8.71 -6.48
CA ALA A 488 -19.27 10.11 -6.15
C ALA A 488 -20.48 10.73 -6.89
N ALA A 489 -21.02 10.03 -7.91
CA ALA A 489 -22.10 10.47 -8.78
C ALA A 489 -23.33 9.52 -8.75
N THR A 490 -23.37 8.55 -7.84
CA THR A 490 -24.45 7.55 -7.70
C THR A 490 -24.72 7.24 -6.22
N SER A 491 -25.90 6.74 -5.89
CA SER A 491 -26.27 6.32 -4.52
C SER A 491 -26.48 4.80 -4.41
N VAL A 492 -27.73 4.32 -4.45
CA VAL A 492 -28.13 2.92 -4.15
C VAL A 492 -27.59 1.93 -5.18
N VAL A 493 -27.60 2.29 -6.47
CA VAL A 493 -27.09 1.49 -7.57
C VAL A 493 -26.08 2.33 -8.36
N ASP A 494 -24.87 1.82 -8.58
CA ASP A 494 -23.90 2.45 -9.47
C ASP A 494 -24.30 2.19 -10.93
N TRP A 495 -25.27 2.98 -11.43
CA TRP A 495 -25.68 2.98 -12.84
C TRP A 495 -24.54 3.30 -13.82
N LEU A 496 -23.45 3.90 -13.33
CA LEU A 496 -22.24 4.21 -14.09
C LEU A 496 -21.18 3.09 -14.04
N TYR A 497 -21.45 1.94 -13.39
CA TYR A 497 -20.59 0.75 -13.40
C TYR A 497 -20.07 0.34 -14.80
N PRO A 498 -20.85 0.44 -15.90
CA PRO A 498 -20.33 0.25 -17.26
C PRO A 498 -19.06 1.05 -17.60
N LEU A 499 -18.88 2.24 -17.02
CA LEU A 499 -17.65 3.02 -17.19
C LEU A 499 -16.44 2.32 -16.54
N ARG A 500 -16.59 1.70 -15.36
CA ARG A 500 -15.54 0.90 -14.71
C ARG A 500 -15.10 -0.26 -15.62
N VAL A 501 -16.06 -0.90 -16.28
CA VAL A 501 -15.81 -1.99 -17.23
C VAL A 501 -15.06 -1.48 -18.46
N LEU A 502 -15.52 -0.37 -19.05
CA LEU A 502 -14.92 0.23 -20.24
C LEU A 502 -13.49 0.73 -19.99
N THR A 503 -13.26 1.52 -18.93
CA THR A 503 -11.93 2.07 -18.62
C THR A 503 -10.96 0.96 -18.21
N GLY A 504 -11.39 0.00 -17.42
CA GLY A 504 -10.59 -1.17 -17.04
C GLY A 504 -10.21 -2.04 -18.23
N ALA A 505 -11.14 -2.30 -19.16
CA ALA A 505 -10.87 -3.05 -20.39
C ALA A 505 -9.90 -2.31 -21.32
N LEU A 506 -10.06 -0.99 -21.48
CA LEU A 506 -9.15 -0.14 -22.26
C LEU A 506 -7.74 -0.09 -21.64
N ALA A 507 -7.64 0.03 -20.31
CA ALA A 507 -6.36 -0.02 -19.60
C ALA A 507 -5.68 -1.39 -19.72
N LEU A 508 -6.43 -2.48 -19.56
CA LEU A 508 -5.93 -3.84 -19.74
C LEU A 508 -5.44 -4.08 -21.18
N ALA A 509 -6.20 -3.65 -22.20
CA ALA A 509 -5.79 -3.73 -23.60
C ALA A 509 -4.55 -2.88 -23.90
N TRP A 510 -4.44 -1.69 -23.31
CA TRP A 510 -3.24 -0.85 -23.41
C TRP A 510 -2.01 -1.48 -22.73
N CYS A 511 -2.20 -2.14 -21.59
CA CYS A 511 -1.14 -2.86 -20.86
C CYS A 511 -0.77 -4.22 -21.48
N TRP A 512 -1.67 -4.86 -22.23
CA TRP A 512 -1.57 -6.26 -22.66
C TRP A 512 -0.22 -6.66 -23.27
N ARG A 513 0.31 -5.85 -24.20
CA ARG A 513 1.59 -6.11 -24.87
C ARG A 513 2.82 -6.10 -23.93
N HIS A 514 2.67 -5.51 -22.74
CA HIS A 514 3.72 -5.37 -21.74
C HIS A 514 3.62 -6.42 -20.61
N LEU A 515 2.49 -7.12 -20.50
CA LEU A 515 2.28 -8.19 -19.51
C LEU A 515 3.06 -9.47 -19.84
N GLY A 516 3.29 -9.76 -21.12
CA GLY A 516 3.87 -11.04 -21.56
C GLY A 516 2.96 -12.24 -21.23
N MET A 517 1.64 -12.07 -21.38
CA MET A 517 0.65 -13.10 -21.02
C MET A 517 0.98 -14.46 -21.65
N PRO A 518 1.07 -15.56 -20.86
CA PRO A 518 1.23 -16.89 -21.40
C PRO A 518 -0.01 -17.29 -22.20
N ARG A 519 0.12 -18.23 -23.15
CA ARG A 519 -1.06 -18.83 -23.80
C ARG A 519 -1.91 -19.57 -22.76
N PRO A 520 -3.25 -19.49 -22.80
CA PRO A 520 -4.11 -20.31 -21.95
C PRO A 520 -3.82 -21.80 -22.13
N ALA A 521 -3.43 -22.47 -21.05
CA ALA A 521 -3.15 -23.90 -21.03
C ALA A 521 -4.36 -24.65 -20.47
N TRP A 522 -5.29 -25.03 -21.35
CA TRP A 522 -6.54 -25.74 -21.04
C TRP A 522 -6.30 -27.20 -20.62
N GLN A 523 -5.54 -27.40 -19.54
CA GLN A 523 -5.28 -28.71 -18.97
C GLN A 523 -6.42 -29.10 -18.00
N PRO A 524 -7.02 -30.29 -18.11
CA PRO A 524 -8.18 -30.67 -17.29
C PRO A 524 -7.95 -30.60 -15.77
N ARG A 525 -6.75 -30.95 -15.29
CA ARG A 525 -6.42 -30.93 -13.85
C ARG A 525 -6.39 -29.49 -13.27
N PRO A 526 -5.61 -28.53 -13.82
CA PRO A 526 -5.71 -27.12 -13.43
C PRO A 526 -7.11 -26.51 -13.60
N LEU A 527 -7.87 -26.90 -14.64
CA LEU A 527 -9.23 -26.40 -14.86
C LEU A 527 -10.21 -26.89 -13.78
N LEU A 528 -10.21 -28.18 -13.47
CA LEU A 528 -11.01 -28.74 -12.36
C LEU A 528 -10.60 -28.13 -11.01
N GLY A 529 -9.30 -27.95 -10.78
CA GLY A 529 -8.79 -27.27 -9.59
C GLY A 529 -9.27 -25.81 -9.50
N ALA A 530 -9.36 -25.10 -10.63
CA ALA A 530 -9.90 -23.75 -10.68
C ALA A 530 -11.39 -23.73 -10.31
N VAL A 531 -12.20 -24.61 -10.91
CA VAL A 531 -13.64 -24.69 -10.64
C VAL A 531 -13.93 -25.06 -9.19
N LEU A 532 -13.21 -26.04 -8.62
CA LEU A 532 -13.40 -26.46 -7.22
C LEU A 532 -12.98 -25.37 -6.22
N ILE A 533 -11.88 -24.65 -6.47
CA ILE A 533 -11.46 -23.53 -5.61
C ILE A 533 -12.44 -22.36 -5.73
N GLY A 534 -12.91 -22.05 -6.95
CA GLY A 534 -13.91 -21.00 -7.19
C GLY A 534 -15.24 -21.30 -6.50
N ALA A 535 -15.73 -22.54 -6.59
CA ALA A 535 -16.94 -22.98 -5.89
C ALA A 535 -16.78 -22.93 -4.36
N ALA A 536 -15.62 -23.35 -3.83
CA ALA A 536 -15.34 -23.24 -2.40
C ALA A 536 -15.27 -21.79 -1.91
N VAL A 537 -14.73 -20.87 -2.72
CA VAL A 537 -14.71 -19.43 -2.42
C VAL A 537 -16.11 -18.81 -2.50
N ALA A 538 -16.92 -19.13 -3.51
CA ALA A 538 -18.31 -18.65 -3.59
C ALA A 538 -19.15 -19.15 -2.40
N ALA A 539 -19.05 -20.44 -2.06
CA ALA A 539 -19.72 -21.00 -0.89
C ALA A 539 -19.27 -20.34 0.42
N LEU A 540 -17.97 -20.12 0.60
CA LEU A 540 -17.43 -19.39 1.75
C LEU A 540 -17.99 -17.96 1.82
N TRP A 541 -18.02 -17.24 0.70
CA TRP A 541 -18.50 -15.86 0.61
C TRP A 541 -19.98 -15.76 1.01
N ILE A 542 -20.83 -16.64 0.47
CA ILE A 542 -22.26 -16.75 0.82
C ILE A 542 -22.45 -17.11 2.30
N LEU A 543 -21.63 -18.01 2.85
CA LEU A 543 -21.72 -18.45 4.26
C LEU A 543 -21.16 -17.43 5.27
N THR A 544 -20.41 -16.42 4.82
CA THR A 544 -19.78 -15.42 5.71
C THR A 544 -20.28 -13.99 5.49
N THR A 545 -21.11 -13.76 4.46
CA THR A 545 -21.73 -12.47 4.14
C THR A 545 -23.22 -12.56 4.41
N ALA A 546 -23.70 -11.91 5.47
CA ALA A 546 -25.13 -11.87 5.76
C ALA A 546 -25.87 -11.03 4.71
N PRO A 547 -27.05 -11.47 4.22
CA PRO A 547 -27.94 -10.61 3.44
C PRO A 547 -28.36 -9.36 4.23
N ASP A 548 -28.62 -8.27 3.52
CA ASP A 548 -29.11 -7.00 4.08
C ASP A 548 -30.46 -6.69 3.42
N PRO A 549 -31.58 -7.05 4.07
CA PRO A 549 -32.91 -6.87 3.50
C PRO A 549 -33.27 -5.42 3.16
N ALA A 550 -32.66 -4.43 3.82
CA ALA A 550 -32.90 -3.02 3.54
C ALA A 550 -32.19 -2.60 2.24
N ARG A 551 -30.93 -3.01 2.07
CA ARG A 551 -30.17 -2.80 0.83
C ARG A 551 -30.75 -3.59 -0.34
N ASP A 552 -31.17 -4.83 -0.12
CA ASP A 552 -31.80 -5.68 -1.13
C ASP A 552 -33.12 -5.07 -1.63
N ALA A 553 -33.97 -4.59 -0.71
CA ALA A 553 -35.20 -3.87 -1.06
C ALA A 553 -34.93 -2.55 -1.80
N ALA A 554 -33.91 -1.79 -1.39
CA ALA A 554 -33.54 -0.53 -2.06
C ALA A 554 -33.03 -0.77 -3.49
N VAL A 555 -32.22 -1.81 -3.72
CA VAL A 555 -31.78 -2.21 -5.08
C VAL A 555 -32.97 -2.65 -5.93
N ALA A 556 -33.88 -3.46 -5.37
CA ALA A 556 -35.09 -3.90 -6.08
C ALA A 556 -36.02 -2.72 -6.46
N ALA A 557 -36.19 -1.73 -5.56
CA ALA A 557 -36.95 -0.52 -5.84
C ALA A 557 -36.29 0.32 -6.96
N ALA A 558 -34.99 0.59 -6.87
CA ALA A 558 -34.24 1.31 -7.88
C ALA A 558 -34.26 0.62 -9.26
N TRP A 559 -34.40 -0.71 -9.32
CA TRP A 559 -34.60 -1.45 -10.57
C TRP A 559 -36.03 -1.36 -11.10
N GLY A 560 -37.04 -1.31 -10.23
CA GLY A 560 -38.45 -1.13 -10.60
C GLY A 560 -38.74 0.24 -11.24
N GLU A 561 -37.94 1.26 -10.93
CA GLU A 561 -37.98 2.58 -11.58
C GLU A 561 -37.43 2.59 -13.01
N GLN A 562 -36.71 1.53 -13.43
CA GLN A 562 -36.02 1.47 -14.72
C GLN A 562 -36.72 0.58 -15.73
N THR A 563 -36.52 0.88 -17.02
CA THR A 563 -36.97 -0.03 -18.08
C THR A 563 -36.20 -1.35 -18.02
N ALA A 564 -36.86 -2.46 -18.32
CA ALA A 564 -36.23 -3.79 -18.34
C ALA A 564 -34.98 -3.83 -19.25
N ALA A 565 -34.95 -3.09 -20.36
CA ALA A 565 -33.79 -2.99 -21.23
C ALA A 565 -32.56 -2.34 -20.55
N VAL A 566 -32.77 -1.31 -19.71
CA VAL A 566 -31.72 -0.67 -18.91
C VAL A 566 -31.25 -1.62 -17.80
N ALA A 567 -32.18 -2.23 -17.06
CA ALA A 567 -31.84 -3.16 -15.97
C ALA A 567 -31.05 -4.39 -16.47
N TRP A 568 -31.53 -5.08 -17.51
CA TRP A 568 -30.82 -6.23 -18.09
C TRP A 568 -29.51 -5.84 -18.79
N GLY A 569 -29.46 -4.66 -19.42
CA GLY A 569 -28.23 -4.14 -20.02
C GLY A 569 -27.15 -3.83 -18.98
N TRP A 570 -27.53 -3.17 -17.88
CA TRP A 570 -26.65 -2.91 -16.74
C TRP A 570 -26.19 -4.21 -16.09
N LEU A 571 -27.11 -5.15 -15.80
CA LEU A 571 -26.79 -6.43 -15.16
C LEU A 571 -25.85 -7.27 -16.03
N GLY A 572 -26.08 -7.34 -17.35
CA GLY A 572 -25.18 -8.01 -18.28
C GLY A 572 -23.76 -7.44 -18.27
N LEU A 573 -23.63 -6.10 -18.16
CA LEU A 573 -22.34 -5.42 -18.03
C LEU A 573 -21.71 -5.60 -16.63
N ARG A 574 -22.51 -5.66 -15.56
CA ARG A 574 -22.07 -5.98 -14.19
C ARG A 574 -21.52 -7.40 -14.09
N VAL A 575 -22.20 -8.38 -14.71
CA VAL A 575 -21.72 -9.78 -14.82
C VAL A 575 -20.45 -9.85 -15.68
N LEU A 576 -20.40 -9.19 -16.84
CA LEU A 576 -19.20 -9.15 -17.69
C LEU A 576 -18.00 -8.55 -16.94
N GLY A 577 -18.21 -7.47 -16.20
CA GLY A 577 -17.21 -6.86 -15.32
C GLY A 577 -16.72 -7.85 -14.26
N ALA A 578 -17.64 -8.40 -13.47
CA ALA A 578 -17.33 -9.29 -12.34
C ALA A 578 -16.70 -10.63 -12.75
N VAL A 579 -17.08 -11.21 -13.89
CA VAL A 579 -16.66 -12.56 -14.31
C VAL A 579 -15.45 -12.53 -15.25
N ALA A 580 -15.36 -11.56 -16.16
CA ALA A 580 -14.31 -11.54 -17.18
C ALA A 580 -13.20 -10.51 -16.92
N LEU A 581 -13.54 -9.31 -16.45
CA LEU A 581 -12.57 -8.21 -16.30
C LEU A 581 -11.89 -8.22 -14.93
N VAL A 582 -12.67 -8.15 -13.85
CA VAL A 582 -12.18 -8.04 -12.46
C VAL A 582 -11.20 -9.16 -12.11
N PRO A 583 -11.46 -10.46 -12.38
CA PRO A 583 -10.53 -11.54 -12.07
C PRO A 583 -9.18 -11.42 -12.79
N VAL A 584 -9.18 -10.95 -14.05
CA VAL A 584 -7.91 -10.72 -14.78
C VAL A 584 -7.15 -9.55 -14.17
N VAL A 585 -7.85 -8.45 -13.90
CA VAL A 585 -7.27 -7.21 -13.38
C VAL A 585 -6.69 -7.40 -11.98
N GLU A 586 -7.42 -8.08 -11.09
CA GLU A 586 -6.99 -8.30 -9.72
C GLU A 586 -5.93 -9.40 -9.58
N GLU A 587 -6.06 -10.54 -10.26
CA GLU A 587 -5.01 -11.56 -10.17
C GLU A 587 -3.68 -11.08 -10.76
N LEU A 588 -3.69 -10.22 -11.78
CA LEU A 588 -2.47 -9.54 -12.25
C LEU A 588 -1.87 -8.65 -11.15
N ALA A 589 -2.67 -7.77 -10.54
CA ALA A 589 -2.18 -6.84 -9.52
C ALA A 589 -1.73 -7.54 -8.23
N PHE A 590 -2.46 -8.56 -7.76
CA PHE A 590 -2.20 -9.25 -6.50
C PHE A 590 -1.26 -10.45 -6.66
N ARG A 591 -1.55 -11.37 -7.60
CA ARG A 591 -0.85 -12.68 -7.74
C ARG A 591 0.21 -12.67 -8.85
N GLY A 592 0.21 -11.66 -9.72
CA GLY A 592 1.31 -11.31 -10.62
C GLY A 592 2.32 -10.35 -9.97
N TYR A 593 1.84 -9.19 -9.47
CA TYR A 593 2.70 -8.12 -8.94
C TYR A 593 2.92 -8.15 -7.42
N LEU A 594 1.88 -7.94 -6.60
CA LEU A 594 2.04 -7.67 -5.15
C LEU A 594 2.73 -8.84 -4.42
N LEU A 595 2.27 -10.07 -4.67
CA LEU A 595 2.80 -11.27 -4.03
C LEU A 595 4.29 -11.47 -4.36
N ALA A 596 4.68 -11.34 -5.63
CA ALA A 596 6.08 -11.38 -6.06
C ALA A 596 6.90 -10.22 -5.47
N ARG A 597 6.31 -9.02 -5.34
CA ARG A 597 6.97 -7.84 -4.78
C ARG A 597 7.25 -7.97 -3.28
N LEU A 598 6.31 -8.53 -2.51
CA LEU A 598 6.47 -8.84 -1.08
C LEU A 598 7.50 -9.95 -0.85
N ASP A 599 7.50 -10.96 -1.72
CA ASP A 599 8.42 -12.09 -1.73
C ASP A 599 9.83 -11.74 -2.26
N ARG A 600 9.96 -10.58 -2.92
CA ARG A 600 11.16 -10.09 -3.62
C ARG A 600 11.59 -10.95 -4.82
N SER A 601 10.70 -11.79 -5.33
CA SER A 601 10.87 -12.57 -6.54
C SER A 601 10.47 -11.78 -7.80
N ALA A 602 10.78 -12.32 -8.98
CA ALA A 602 10.40 -11.69 -10.25
C ALA A 602 8.89 -11.87 -10.52
N PRO A 603 8.18 -10.84 -11.00
CA PRO A 603 6.77 -10.95 -11.37
C PRO A 603 6.63 -11.70 -12.70
N VAL A 604 6.49 -13.02 -12.63
CA VAL A 604 6.27 -13.92 -13.77
C VAL A 604 4.84 -14.46 -13.74
N LEU A 605 4.28 -14.80 -14.92
CA LEU A 605 2.87 -15.22 -15.06
C LEU A 605 2.68 -16.65 -15.58
N ASP A 606 3.70 -17.20 -16.24
CA ASP A 606 3.68 -18.52 -16.91
C ASP A 606 3.82 -19.69 -15.92
N ARG A 607 4.66 -19.54 -14.91
CA ARG A 607 5.09 -20.60 -13.99
C ARG A 607 4.69 -20.34 -12.53
N PRO A 608 4.71 -21.36 -11.66
CA PRO A 608 4.34 -21.22 -10.24
C PRO A 608 5.19 -20.20 -9.49
N LEU A 609 4.59 -19.44 -8.58
CA LEU A 609 5.28 -18.47 -7.73
C LEU A 609 5.54 -19.09 -6.35
N VAL A 610 6.72 -19.70 -6.19
CA VAL A 610 7.14 -20.33 -4.93
C VAL A 610 7.43 -19.26 -3.90
N THR A 611 6.42 -18.93 -3.08
CA THR A 611 6.46 -17.82 -2.13
C THR A 611 6.28 -18.25 -0.68
N GLY A 612 6.96 -17.54 0.24
CA GLY A 612 6.85 -17.76 1.68
C GLY A 612 5.43 -17.55 2.24
N TRP A 613 5.20 -17.97 3.50
CA TRP A 613 3.91 -17.76 4.16
C TRP A 613 3.63 -16.29 4.49
N MET A 614 4.68 -15.49 4.78
CA MET A 614 4.51 -14.07 5.11
C MET A 614 4.03 -13.22 3.92
N PRO A 615 4.66 -13.26 2.71
CA PRO A 615 4.12 -12.57 1.53
C PRO A 615 2.70 -13.00 1.17
N LEU A 616 2.39 -14.30 1.29
CA LEU A 616 1.06 -14.83 1.02
C LEU A 616 0.00 -14.26 1.98
N LEU A 617 0.24 -14.31 3.29
CA LEU A 617 -0.70 -13.80 4.29
C LEU A 617 -0.89 -12.28 4.18
N VAL A 618 0.18 -11.52 3.92
CA VAL A 618 0.08 -10.07 3.71
C VAL A 618 -0.65 -9.74 2.41
N SER A 619 -0.38 -10.45 1.31
CA SER A 619 -1.11 -10.25 0.05
C SER A 619 -2.58 -10.65 0.17
N ALA A 620 -2.91 -11.66 0.98
CA ALA A 620 -4.28 -12.07 1.27
C ALA A 620 -5.01 -11.03 2.13
N ALA A 621 -4.36 -10.51 3.19
CA ALA A 621 -4.95 -9.47 4.04
C ALA A 621 -5.21 -8.16 3.26
N VAL A 622 -4.28 -7.71 2.41
CA VAL A 622 -4.46 -6.51 1.57
C VAL A 622 -5.56 -6.73 0.51
N PHE A 623 -5.74 -7.97 0.03
CA PHE A 623 -6.85 -8.32 -0.85
C PHE A 623 -8.20 -8.33 -0.09
N GLY A 624 -8.21 -8.78 1.17
CA GLY A 624 -9.38 -8.71 2.04
C GLY A 624 -9.82 -7.26 2.30
N VAL A 625 -8.90 -6.38 2.69
CA VAL A 625 -9.17 -4.95 2.98
C VAL A 625 -9.69 -4.17 1.75
N LEU A 626 -9.59 -4.71 0.53
CA LEU A 626 -10.19 -4.11 -0.67
C LEU A 626 -11.72 -4.35 -0.79
N HIS A 627 -12.28 -5.27 0.01
CA HIS A 627 -13.66 -5.72 -0.10
C HIS A 627 -14.45 -5.46 1.21
N ASP A 628 -15.72 -5.08 1.09
CA ASP A 628 -16.64 -4.87 2.23
C ASP A 628 -16.69 -6.11 3.15
N ALA A 629 -16.84 -7.30 2.56
CA ALA A 629 -16.74 -8.60 3.22
C ALA A 629 -15.26 -8.98 3.47
N TRP A 630 -14.52 -8.15 4.21
CA TRP A 630 -13.05 -8.21 4.30
C TRP A 630 -12.47 -9.56 4.77
N VAL A 631 -13.21 -10.30 5.61
CA VAL A 631 -12.83 -11.66 6.04
C VAL A 631 -12.98 -12.67 4.89
N ALA A 632 -14.11 -12.63 4.17
CA ALA A 632 -14.36 -13.47 3.01
C ALA A 632 -13.34 -13.19 1.90
N GLY A 633 -13.09 -11.92 1.60
CA GLY A 633 -12.02 -11.47 0.71
C GLY A 633 -10.65 -11.96 1.16
N GLY A 634 -10.30 -11.83 2.44
CA GLY A 634 -9.02 -12.29 2.98
C GLY A 634 -8.79 -13.80 2.79
N LEU A 635 -9.82 -14.62 3.02
CA LEU A 635 -9.76 -16.07 2.86
C LEU A 635 -9.79 -16.50 1.39
N ALA A 636 -10.61 -15.87 0.55
CA ALA A 636 -10.59 -16.03 -0.90
C ALA A 636 -9.18 -15.70 -1.47
N GLY A 637 -8.61 -14.59 -1.01
CA GLY A 637 -7.31 -14.13 -1.43
C GLY A 637 -6.15 -15.01 -0.98
N LEU A 638 -6.32 -15.73 0.14
CA LEU A 638 -5.43 -16.80 0.58
C LEU A 638 -5.57 -18.04 -0.32
N ALA A 639 -6.79 -18.45 -0.69
CA ALA A 639 -7.03 -19.59 -1.57
C ALA A 639 -6.43 -19.38 -2.97
N PHE A 640 -6.67 -18.21 -3.59
CA PHE A 640 -6.08 -17.83 -4.88
C PHE A 640 -4.54 -17.75 -4.80
N GLY A 641 -3.99 -17.19 -3.71
CA GLY A 641 -2.55 -17.15 -3.47
C GLY A 641 -1.91 -18.52 -3.21
N LEU A 642 -2.62 -19.47 -2.59
CA LEU A 642 -2.21 -20.87 -2.48
C LEU A 642 -2.19 -21.55 -3.85
N MET A 643 -3.22 -21.35 -4.68
CA MET A 643 -3.25 -21.88 -6.03
C MET A 643 -2.09 -21.36 -6.88
N ARG A 644 -1.75 -20.07 -6.74
CA ARG A 644 -0.63 -19.40 -7.42
C ARG A 644 0.76 -20.01 -7.09
N ARG A 645 0.92 -20.69 -5.95
CA ARG A 645 2.15 -21.44 -5.62
C ARG A 645 2.38 -22.69 -6.46
N HIS A 646 1.35 -23.21 -7.11
CA HIS A 646 1.39 -24.52 -7.79
C HIS A 646 1.09 -24.46 -9.30
N GLY A 647 0.49 -23.37 -9.80
CA GLY A 647 0.24 -23.14 -11.22
C GLY A 647 0.62 -21.72 -11.68
N GLY A 648 0.57 -21.47 -13.00
CA GLY A 648 0.67 -20.13 -13.58
C GLY A 648 -0.55 -19.24 -13.26
N ILE A 649 -0.70 -18.09 -13.92
CA ILE A 649 -1.76 -17.13 -13.59
C ILE A 649 -3.17 -17.58 -14.04
N TRP A 650 -3.29 -18.28 -15.17
CA TRP A 650 -4.59 -18.61 -15.79
C TRP A 650 -5.53 -19.46 -14.91
N PRO A 651 -5.08 -20.52 -14.21
CA PRO A 651 -5.97 -21.27 -13.31
C PRO A 651 -6.50 -20.42 -12.15
N VAL A 652 -5.73 -19.44 -11.68
CA VAL A 652 -6.12 -18.54 -10.58
C VAL A 652 -7.19 -17.55 -11.05
N ILE A 653 -6.98 -16.95 -12.23
CA ILE A 653 -8.00 -16.13 -12.91
C ILE A 653 -9.29 -16.95 -13.11
N GLY A 654 -9.17 -18.21 -13.53
CA GLY A 654 -10.31 -19.11 -13.71
C GLY A 654 -11.05 -19.45 -12.41
N ALA A 655 -10.33 -19.58 -11.29
CA ALA A 655 -10.94 -19.82 -9.98
C ALA A 655 -11.74 -18.61 -9.49
N HIS A 656 -11.16 -17.42 -9.59
CA HIS A 656 -11.81 -16.16 -9.24
C HIS A 656 -13.00 -15.88 -10.19
N ALA A 657 -12.86 -16.07 -11.50
CA ALA A 657 -13.96 -15.96 -12.45
C ALA A 657 -15.10 -16.96 -12.15
N THR A 658 -14.78 -18.19 -11.73
CA THR A 658 -15.79 -19.18 -11.31
C THR A 658 -16.51 -18.73 -10.05
N ALA A 659 -15.80 -18.21 -9.05
CA ALA A 659 -16.41 -17.69 -7.82
C ALA A 659 -17.41 -16.57 -8.13
N ASN A 660 -17.00 -15.58 -8.94
CA ASN A 660 -17.83 -14.43 -9.28
C ASN A 660 -19.01 -14.81 -10.18
N ALA A 661 -18.88 -15.84 -11.03
CA ALA A 661 -19.99 -16.38 -11.82
C ALA A 661 -21.02 -17.10 -10.95
N LEU A 662 -20.58 -17.89 -9.96
CA LEU A 662 -21.46 -18.56 -9.02
C LEU A 662 -22.16 -17.57 -8.08
N LEU A 663 -21.48 -16.50 -7.64
CA LEU A 663 -22.09 -15.40 -6.89
C LEU A 663 -23.15 -14.66 -7.72
N ALA A 664 -22.86 -14.33 -8.99
CA ALA A 664 -23.81 -13.68 -9.89
C ALA A 664 -25.06 -14.55 -10.13
N VAL A 665 -24.91 -15.87 -10.27
CA VAL A 665 -26.04 -16.81 -10.36
C VAL A 665 -26.81 -16.89 -9.04
N TYR A 666 -26.11 -16.91 -7.90
CA TYR A 666 -26.76 -16.96 -6.58
C TYR A 666 -27.65 -15.74 -6.35
N VAL A 667 -27.12 -14.52 -6.46
CA VAL A 667 -27.91 -13.30 -6.22
C VAL A 667 -29.02 -13.10 -7.26
N GLY A 668 -28.80 -13.53 -8.52
CA GLY A 668 -29.82 -13.55 -9.55
C GLY A 668 -30.97 -14.55 -9.33
N VAL A 669 -30.80 -15.52 -8.42
CA VAL A 669 -31.82 -16.51 -8.04
C VAL A 669 -32.46 -16.17 -6.69
N THR A 670 -31.71 -15.60 -5.74
CA THR A 670 -32.21 -15.29 -4.38
C THR A 670 -32.72 -13.86 -4.21
N GLY A 671 -32.24 -12.91 -5.02
CA GLY A 671 -32.48 -11.47 -4.83
C GLY A 671 -31.61 -10.82 -3.74
N PHE A 672 -30.65 -11.55 -3.14
CA PHE A 672 -29.75 -11.02 -2.10
C PHE A 672 -28.58 -10.22 -2.69
N TRP A 673 -28.89 -9.09 -3.33
CA TRP A 673 -27.94 -8.20 -4.00
C TRP A 673 -26.86 -7.61 -3.09
N SER A 674 -27.08 -7.55 -1.77
CA SER A 674 -26.08 -7.09 -0.80
C SER A 674 -24.82 -7.96 -0.74
N VAL A 675 -24.88 -9.19 -1.27
CA VAL A 675 -23.80 -10.19 -1.24
C VAL A 675 -22.78 -10.01 -2.38
N TRP A 676 -23.01 -9.09 -3.36
CA TRP A 676 -22.29 -9.06 -4.65
C TRP A 676 -21.81 -7.70 -5.18
#